data_AF-A0A4Q0S830-F1
#
_entry.id   AF-A0A4Q0S830-F1
#
_cell.length_a   1.000
_cell.length_b   1.000
_cell.length_c   1.000
_cell.angle_alpha   90.00
_cell.angle_beta   90.00
_cell.angle_gamma   90.00
#
_symmetry.space_group_name_H-M   'P 1'
#
loop_
_entity.id
_entity.type
_entity.pdbx_description
1 polymer ?
#
loop_
_entity_poly.entity_id
_entity_poly.type
_entity_poly.pdbx_seq_one_letter_code
_entity_poly.pdbx_strand_id
1 'polypeptide(L)'
;MFSRGSEWREWDLHIHSPASFHWDGERFGADKARNDFLIDEMIGALNDAAPAAFGLMDYWTFDGWFALKMRQAEQGAPALLKTVFPGIELRLAAPMEGRLNAHVLFSNEISDQHLRDFLSRVKLELIHQPLSRDALIEYARYVGADKLTKHGFDKGKVVLDDDQAFAAGCKIAELNVDSYKEAIRQVPGGRAVGFMPFSTYDGLDSVKQMDHYAYALGLFESSPIFETRNADLWAAFCGVETEGNRKWLGNFQAALRGVPRLAVSGSDAHRFRGNGSNDKRGYGQFPSGKRTWIKADPTWKGLLQVLKEPAKCSFLGELPPKLERINRHKTFYIDRISVNKNPDSALPETWLHGTEILLNPDLIAIIGNKGSGKSALADIIALLGNSQQNTHFSFLKRDRFRGKAGEPARQFIGGLSWLAGDPCTMSLADDPSPERVELVRYIPQGRFEALCNDHVSGKTDEFEKELREVIFSHVPNNVRLEALSFDQLIDKQENVFRARANELRKSLRALNEQIVDIEDQLHPNVQRNIEEQIKLKAKQIEEHAAIKPAVVEEPTAELNSDQQVTSGRLAEIGVALEQLKIDAKKVADDRRVIGRKQRSLRNIGERMSLFEKQFATFVSEIGDDLATVDLKAEEMITLSVNRNVLRQLEQAVVASDAEIERRVESANKTEAALMTEQKQLSEKLNEPQQKYQAYTQSLKSWQVALEAIEGSETEPESLKGLKRRLAQINELPALLAEKRASRREITAQIFAVLGEQRGAREALFAPLQELIQKNSLIRNDYKLQFQAKLLGSPDAIATNLFGAIKQNIGELRGEDESFAAVRSRFEKFSFENTADAVGFAEEIASLLAESAEKAVNGVSGIRALMRKDKAPSEVYNYLFGLQYLEPKYTLLFQDTQIERLSPGQRGALLLVFYLLVDKGRNPIVLDQPEENLDNETVVSLLVPVLNEAKKSRQIIMVTHNPNLAVVCDAEQIIHASFDRKNGARISYRSGSIEDGIINRAVVDVLEGTKIAFENRGQKYH
;
A
#
# COMPACT_ATOMS: atom_id res chain seq x y z
N MET A 1 14.02 -14.54 39.41
CA MET A 1 14.59 -13.74 38.30
C MET A 1 13.67 -13.92 37.10
N PHE A 2 13.21 -12.85 36.47
CA PHE A 2 12.17 -12.91 35.45
C PHE A 2 12.83 -12.95 34.06
N SER A 3 13.14 -14.16 33.59
CA SER A 3 13.92 -14.35 32.34
C SER A 3 13.16 -13.91 31.07
N ARG A 4 11.83 -13.92 31.09
CA ARG A 4 10.96 -13.33 30.03
C ARG A 4 10.91 -11.80 30.08
N GLY A 5 11.50 -11.16 31.10
CA GLY A 5 11.35 -9.74 31.36
C GLY A 5 9.93 -9.34 31.75
N SER A 6 9.52 -8.17 31.28
CA SER A 6 8.30 -7.49 31.68
C SER A 6 7.08 -8.17 31.07
N GLU A 7 6.23 -8.74 31.93
CA GLU A 7 4.98 -9.38 31.55
C GLU A 7 3.83 -8.74 32.32
N TRP A 8 2.64 -8.73 31.71
CA TRP A 8 1.39 -8.30 32.35
C TRP A 8 1.04 -9.19 33.53
N ARG A 9 1.04 -8.62 34.74
CA ARG A 9 0.71 -9.31 36.00
C ARG A 9 -0.31 -8.46 36.78
N GLU A 10 -1.23 -9.09 37.50
CA GLU A 10 -2.13 -8.38 38.42
C GLU A 10 -1.33 -7.88 39.64
N TRP A 11 -1.60 -6.65 40.09
CA TRP A 11 -1.01 -6.04 41.30
C TRP A 11 -2.14 -5.49 42.17
N ASP A 12 -2.02 -5.60 43.50
CA ASP A 12 -3.03 -5.10 44.45
C ASP A 12 -2.36 -4.25 45.53
N LEU A 13 -2.13 -2.98 45.21
CA LEU A 13 -1.31 -2.07 46.02
C LEU A 13 -2.02 -1.51 47.26
N HIS A 14 -3.21 -1.99 47.59
CA HIS A 14 -4.02 -1.50 48.70
C HIS A 14 -4.79 -2.66 49.35
N ILE A 15 -4.10 -3.34 50.28
CA ILE A 15 -4.67 -4.33 51.21
C ILE A 15 -4.28 -3.97 52.65
N HIS A 16 -5.02 -4.47 53.63
CA HIS A 16 -4.71 -4.28 55.05
C HIS A 16 -4.32 -5.58 55.73
N SER A 17 -3.68 -5.50 56.89
CA SER A 17 -3.36 -6.63 57.76
C SER A 17 -4.18 -6.61 59.06
N PRO A 18 -4.10 -7.67 59.90
CA PRO A 18 -4.65 -7.68 61.25
C PRO A 18 -4.13 -6.58 62.21
N ALA A 19 -3.05 -5.86 61.85
CA ALA A 19 -2.63 -4.68 62.59
C ALA A 19 -3.55 -3.47 62.32
N SER A 20 -4.10 -3.36 61.11
CA SER A 20 -4.85 -2.19 60.64
C SER A 20 -6.08 -1.89 61.51
N PHE A 21 -6.42 -0.60 61.63
CA PHE A 21 -7.51 -0.13 62.49
C PHE A 21 -8.89 -0.66 62.08
N HIS A 22 -9.19 -0.70 60.78
CA HIS A 22 -10.47 -1.15 60.22
C HIS A 22 -10.52 -2.65 59.88
N TRP A 23 -9.61 -3.46 60.44
CA TRP A 23 -9.57 -4.89 60.16
C TRP A 23 -10.87 -5.62 60.56
N ASP A 24 -11.40 -6.42 59.63
CA ASP A 24 -12.66 -7.16 59.71
C ASP A 24 -12.37 -8.65 59.98
N GLY A 25 -11.89 -8.91 61.20
CA GLY A 25 -11.46 -10.21 61.68
C GLY A 25 -10.75 -10.11 63.03
N GLU A 26 -10.09 -11.19 63.45
CA GLU A 26 -9.23 -11.14 64.64
C GLU A 26 -7.98 -10.29 64.36
N ARG A 27 -7.68 -9.37 65.28
CA ARG A 27 -6.51 -8.47 65.23
C ARG A 27 -5.36 -9.00 66.07
N PHE A 28 -4.14 -8.55 65.78
CA PHE A 28 -2.97 -8.91 66.59
C PHE A 28 -3.14 -8.48 68.06
N GLY A 29 -2.52 -9.23 68.97
CA GLY A 29 -2.53 -8.95 70.41
C GLY A 29 -1.27 -9.46 71.11
N ALA A 30 -1.35 -9.71 72.41
CA ALA A 30 -0.18 -10.10 73.21
C ALA A 30 0.32 -11.54 72.98
N ASP A 31 -0.53 -12.44 72.47
CA ASP A 31 -0.15 -13.84 72.19
C ASP A 31 0.62 -13.95 70.86
N LYS A 32 1.92 -14.26 70.95
CA LYS A 32 2.78 -14.48 69.78
C LYS A 32 2.31 -15.67 68.94
N ALA A 33 1.97 -16.81 69.53
CA ALA A 33 1.64 -18.02 68.77
C ALA A 33 0.37 -17.82 67.94
N ARG A 34 -0.60 -17.07 68.49
CA ARG A 34 -1.81 -16.65 67.77
C ARG A 34 -1.50 -15.63 66.66
N ASN A 35 -0.63 -14.65 66.92
CA ASN A 35 -0.22 -13.69 65.89
C ASN A 35 0.54 -14.40 64.74
N ASP A 36 1.44 -15.32 65.06
CA ASP A 36 2.16 -16.16 64.08
C ASP A 36 1.18 -16.93 63.20
N PHE A 37 0.15 -17.55 63.79
CA PHE A 37 -0.91 -18.24 63.05
C PHE A 37 -1.67 -17.29 62.08
N LEU A 38 -2.06 -16.10 62.54
CA LEU A 38 -2.72 -15.10 61.68
C LEU A 38 -1.81 -14.63 60.53
N ILE A 39 -0.50 -14.53 60.75
CA ILE A 39 0.47 -14.18 59.68
C ILE A 39 0.65 -15.34 58.70
N ASP A 40 0.65 -16.59 59.19
CA ASP A 40 0.71 -17.79 58.35
C ASP A 40 -0.55 -17.92 57.47
N GLU A 41 -1.74 -17.65 58.01
CA GLU A 41 -2.99 -17.54 57.24
C GLU A 41 -2.93 -16.40 56.22
N MET A 42 -2.36 -15.25 56.59
CA MET A 42 -2.15 -14.10 55.69
C MET A 42 -1.25 -14.48 54.51
N ILE A 43 -0.12 -15.16 54.76
CA ILE A 43 0.80 -15.64 53.71
C ILE A 43 0.10 -16.64 52.80
N GLY A 44 -0.69 -17.57 53.38
CA GLY A 44 -1.51 -18.50 52.60
C GLY A 44 -2.51 -17.78 51.67
N ALA A 45 -3.24 -16.78 52.19
CA ALA A 45 -4.19 -16.00 51.40
C ALA A 45 -3.51 -15.16 50.31
N LEU A 46 -2.34 -14.56 50.59
CA LEU A 46 -1.54 -13.84 49.60
C LEU A 46 -1.06 -14.77 48.48
N ASN A 47 -0.57 -15.96 48.83
CA ASN A 47 -0.10 -16.96 47.88
C ASN A 47 -1.23 -17.49 46.98
N ASP A 48 -2.41 -17.76 47.55
CA ASP A 48 -3.62 -18.22 46.83
C ASP A 48 -4.22 -17.15 45.89
N ALA A 49 -4.06 -15.86 46.21
CA ALA A 49 -4.64 -14.76 45.45
C ALA A 49 -3.96 -14.56 44.09
N ALA A 50 -4.71 -14.03 43.11
CA ALA A 50 -4.22 -13.84 41.74
C ALA A 50 -3.05 -12.83 41.59
N PRO A 51 -3.03 -11.68 42.29
CA PRO A 51 -1.95 -10.69 42.13
C PRO A 51 -0.55 -11.24 42.44
N ALA A 52 0.44 -10.73 41.71
CA ALA A 52 1.86 -11.06 41.88
C ALA A 52 2.57 -10.15 42.91
N ALA A 53 2.03 -8.95 43.13
CA ALA A 53 2.54 -7.98 44.09
C ALA A 53 1.41 -7.30 44.88
N PHE A 54 1.68 -6.99 46.15
CA PHE A 54 0.74 -6.39 47.09
C PHE A 54 1.33 -5.18 47.82
N GLY A 55 0.49 -4.23 48.23
CA GLY A 55 0.85 -3.10 49.09
C GLY A 55 0.10 -3.16 50.41
N LEU A 56 0.82 -3.31 51.52
CA LEU A 56 0.24 -3.48 52.86
C LEU A 56 0.01 -2.10 53.52
N MET A 57 -1.19 -1.54 53.34
CA MET A 57 -1.58 -0.16 53.70
C MET A 57 -2.19 -0.08 55.11
N ASP A 58 -1.50 -0.56 56.14
CA ASP A 58 -2.05 -0.52 57.50
C ASP A 58 -2.31 0.93 57.96
N TYR A 59 -3.47 1.17 58.60
CA TYR A 59 -3.82 2.49 59.13
C TYR A 59 -2.84 2.93 60.21
N TRP A 60 -2.18 4.07 59.99
CA TRP A 60 -1.30 4.75 60.97
C TRP A 60 -0.05 3.99 61.44
N THR A 61 0.21 2.78 60.97
CA THR A 61 1.31 1.93 61.45
C THR A 61 1.94 1.07 60.35
N PHE A 62 3.12 0.51 60.64
CA PHE A 62 3.78 -0.53 59.85
C PHE A 62 3.82 -1.89 60.58
N ASP A 63 3.07 -2.06 61.67
CA ASP A 63 3.17 -3.26 62.53
C ASP A 63 2.88 -4.57 61.79
N GLY A 64 1.94 -4.59 60.81
CA GLY A 64 1.70 -5.78 59.98
C GLY A 64 2.88 -6.13 59.07
N TRP A 65 3.59 -5.12 58.56
CA TRP A 65 4.81 -5.33 57.79
C TRP A 65 5.94 -5.85 58.69
N PHE A 66 6.13 -5.26 59.88
CA PHE A 66 7.12 -5.74 60.84
C PHE A 66 6.83 -7.18 61.29
N ALA A 67 5.57 -7.51 61.55
CA ALA A 67 5.12 -8.85 61.91
C ALA A 67 5.37 -9.86 60.79
N LEU A 68 4.99 -9.54 59.54
CA LEU A 68 5.26 -10.37 58.36
C LEU A 68 6.76 -10.62 58.17
N LYS A 69 7.57 -9.55 58.23
CA LYS A 69 9.02 -9.61 58.04
C LYS A 69 9.71 -10.41 59.16
N MET A 70 9.26 -10.25 60.39
CA MET A 70 9.75 -11.04 61.53
C MET A 70 9.40 -12.52 61.35
N ARG A 71 8.15 -12.83 61.03
CA ARG A 71 7.69 -14.22 60.82
C ARG A 71 8.45 -14.90 59.69
N GLN A 72 8.66 -14.23 58.55
CA GLN A 72 9.46 -14.77 57.44
C GLN A 72 10.94 -15.07 57.80
N ALA A 73 11.47 -14.52 58.89
CA ALA A 73 12.82 -14.82 59.38
C ALA A 73 12.86 -16.04 60.33
N GLU A 74 11.71 -16.57 60.75
CA GLU A 74 11.61 -17.69 61.68
C GLU A 74 11.63 -19.05 60.98
N GLN A 75 12.19 -20.06 61.65
CA GLN A 75 12.17 -21.43 61.15
C GLN A 75 10.73 -21.99 61.21
N GLY A 76 10.26 -22.50 60.08
CA GLY A 76 8.92 -23.11 59.96
C GLY A 76 7.81 -22.15 59.52
N ALA A 77 8.11 -20.88 59.23
CA ALA A 77 7.16 -19.98 58.59
C ALA A 77 6.84 -20.42 57.14
N PRO A 78 5.60 -20.25 56.64
CA PRO A 78 5.25 -20.52 55.25
C PRO A 78 6.03 -19.62 54.29
N ALA A 79 6.46 -20.17 53.15
CA ALA A 79 7.17 -19.38 52.14
C ALA A 79 6.22 -18.34 51.50
N LEU A 80 6.58 -17.06 51.56
CA LEU A 80 5.91 -16.00 50.82
C LEU A 80 6.37 -16.03 49.35
N LEU A 81 5.46 -16.36 48.43
CA LEU A 81 5.75 -16.50 46.99
C LEU A 81 5.45 -15.22 46.18
N LYS A 82 4.92 -14.19 46.84
CA LYS A 82 4.47 -12.92 46.25
C LYS A 82 5.34 -11.78 46.75
N THR A 83 5.45 -10.71 45.97
CA THR A 83 6.10 -9.48 46.46
C THR A 83 5.13 -8.70 47.33
N VAL A 84 5.53 -8.39 48.56
CA VAL A 84 4.76 -7.49 49.44
C VAL A 84 5.60 -6.25 49.71
N PHE A 85 5.02 -5.09 49.43
CA PHE A 85 5.60 -3.79 49.71
C PHE A 85 5.03 -3.24 51.03
N PRO A 86 5.88 -2.71 51.94
CA PRO A 86 5.40 -1.92 53.06
C PRO A 86 4.61 -0.71 52.54
N GLY A 87 3.46 -0.45 53.14
CA GLY A 87 2.64 0.72 52.90
C GLY A 87 2.12 1.29 54.21
N ILE A 88 1.40 2.41 54.13
CA ILE A 88 0.68 3.00 55.26
C ILE A 88 -0.48 3.83 54.74
N GLU A 89 -1.66 3.67 55.35
CA GLU A 89 -2.80 4.56 55.11
C GLU A 89 -2.89 5.66 56.17
N LEU A 90 -3.06 6.88 55.67
CA LEU A 90 -3.01 8.14 56.39
C LEU A 90 -4.18 9.03 55.95
N ARG A 91 -4.48 10.06 56.77
CA ARG A 91 -5.50 11.08 56.43
C ARG A 91 -4.91 12.47 56.57
N LEU A 92 -5.08 13.29 55.55
CA LEU A 92 -4.57 14.65 55.48
C LEU A 92 -5.65 15.67 55.83
N ALA A 93 -5.25 16.75 56.50
CA ALA A 93 -6.07 17.94 56.62
C ALA A 93 -6.28 18.55 55.22
N ALA A 94 -7.55 18.73 54.82
CA ALA A 94 -7.92 19.11 53.46
C ALA A 94 -9.10 20.08 53.46
N PRO A 95 -9.15 21.05 52.52
CA PRO A 95 -10.26 21.99 52.40
C PRO A 95 -11.44 21.34 51.65
N MET A 96 -12.14 20.42 52.32
CA MET A 96 -13.29 19.67 51.82
C MET A 96 -14.26 19.31 52.95
N GLU A 97 -15.46 18.85 52.61
CA GLU A 97 -16.37 18.25 53.60
C GLU A 97 -15.88 16.85 53.95
N GLY A 98 -15.14 16.72 55.05
CA GLY A 98 -14.56 15.46 55.49
C GLY A 98 -13.05 15.57 55.65
N ARG A 99 -12.32 14.64 55.04
CA ARG A 99 -10.86 14.50 55.09
C ARG A 99 -10.37 13.89 53.79
N LEU A 100 -9.09 14.02 53.50
CA LEU A 100 -8.48 13.41 52.32
C LEU A 100 -7.67 12.17 52.73
N ASN A 101 -7.99 11.00 52.18
CA ASN A 101 -7.15 9.82 52.34
C ASN A 101 -5.84 9.97 51.53
N ALA A 102 -4.74 9.49 52.09
CA ALA A 102 -3.43 9.48 51.44
C ALA A 102 -2.62 8.25 51.87
N HIS A 103 -1.84 7.69 50.95
CA HIS A 103 -1.04 6.49 51.16
C HIS A 103 0.43 6.79 50.86
N VAL A 104 1.34 6.03 51.47
CA VAL A 104 2.74 5.98 51.03
C VAL A 104 3.13 4.53 50.86
N LEU A 105 3.69 4.20 49.69
CA LEU A 105 4.24 2.87 49.40
C LEU A 105 5.76 2.93 49.50
N PHE A 106 6.38 1.88 50.02
CA PHE A 106 7.81 1.79 50.27
C PHE A 106 8.44 0.56 49.63
N SER A 107 9.74 0.62 49.39
CA SER A 107 10.52 -0.54 48.92
C SER A 107 10.48 -1.66 49.96
N ASN A 108 10.33 -2.90 49.53
CA ASN A 108 10.47 -4.09 50.38
C ASN A 108 11.92 -4.28 50.90
N GLU A 109 12.90 -3.54 50.36
CA GLU A 109 14.28 -3.45 50.86
C GLU A 109 14.51 -2.29 51.85
N ILE A 110 13.45 -1.60 52.30
CA ILE A 110 13.55 -0.53 53.29
C ILE A 110 13.99 -1.08 54.67
N SER A 111 14.78 -0.30 55.41
CA SER A 111 15.10 -0.62 56.80
C SER A 111 13.97 -0.19 57.73
N ASP A 112 13.77 -0.93 58.82
CA ASP A 112 12.71 -0.65 59.79
C ASP A 112 12.93 0.71 60.49
N GLN A 113 14.19 1.15 60.58
CA GLN A 113 14.53 2.48 61.07
C GLN A 113 13.98 3.58 60.16
N HIS A 114 14.12 3.49 58.83
CA HIS A 114 13.59 4.54 57.94
C HIS A 114 12.06 4.61 57.95
N LEU A 115 11.36 3.49 58.21
CA LEU A 115 9.92 3.49 58.42
C LEU A 115 9.53 4.20 59.74
N ARG A 116 10.30 4.00 60.81
CA ARG A 116 10.12 4.75 62.07
C ARG A 116 10.49 6.23 61.94
N ASP A 117 11.54 6.55 61.18
CA ASP A 117 11.94 7.91 60.86
C ASP A 117 10.86 8.64 60.04
N PHE A 118 10.16 7.92 59.16
CA PHE A 118 9.01 8.47 58.44
C PHE A 118 7.88 8.86 59.41
N LEU A 119 7.48 7.96 60.31
CA LEU A 119 6.46 8.24 61.34
C LEU A 119 6.85 9.44 62.23
N SER A 120 8.14 9.56 62.59
CA SER A 120 8.63 10.67 63.42
C SER A 120 8.66 12.04 62.70
N ARG A 121 8.53 12.06 61.37
CA ARG A 121 8.52 13.28 60.54
C ARG A 121 7.12 13.75 60.17
N VAL A 122 6.18 12.83 59.93
CA VAL A 122 4.78 13.17 59.66
C VAL A 122 4.13 13.65 60.96
N LYS A 123 3.42 14.78 60.90
CA LYS A 123 2.84 15.44 62.08
C LYS A 123 1.32 15.49 62.01
N LEU A 124 0.68 15.32 63.17
CA LEU A 124 -0.76 15.55 63.34
C LEU A 124 -1.08 17.05 63.27
N GLU A 125 -2.15 17.42 62.58
CA GLU A 125 -2.42 18.82 62.23
C GLU A 125 -2.75 19.69 63.46
N LEU A 126 -3.60 19.21 64.38
CA LEU A 126 -4.10 20.04 65.49
C LEU A 126 -3.11 20.21 66.65
N ILE A 127 -2.24 19.22 66.89
CA ILE A 127 -1.30 19.20 68.02
C ILE A 127 0.17 19.31 67.59
N HIS A 128 0.44 19.29 66.28
CA HIS A 128 1.77 19.37 65.66
C HIS A 128 2.82 18.36 66.14
N GLN A 129 2.40 17.32 66.86
CA GLN A 129 3.26 16.21 67.29
C GLN A 129 3.50 15.19 66.16
N PRO A 130 4.64 14.49 66.16
CA PRO A 130 4.89 13.33 65.31
C PRO A 130 3.82 12.24 65.47
N LEU A 131 3.57 11.47 64.40
CA LEU A 131 2.60 10.39 64.42
C LEU A 131 3.06 9.24 65.34
N SER A 132 2.27 8.97 66.39
CA SER A 132 2.47 7.87 67.34
C SER A 132 1.13 7.47 68.00
N ARG A 133 1.08 6.32 68.70
CA ARG A 133 -0.10 5.90 69.47
C ARG A 133 -0.51 6.97 70.49
N ASP A 134 0.45 7.49 71.24
CA ASP A 134 0.21 8.46 72.31
C ASP A 134 -0.24 9.81 71.73
N ALA A 135 0.36 10.24 70.61
CA ALA A 135 -0.07 11.47 69.92
C ALA A 135 -1.49 11.35 69.34
N LEU A 136 -1.92 10.16 68.89
CA LEU A 136 -3.31 9.90 68.47
C LEU A 136 -4.30 9.96 69.65
N ILE A 137 -3.90 9.44 70.83
CA ILE A 137 -4.66 9.57 72.09
C ILE A 137 -4.76 11.05 72.51
N GLU A 138 -3.65 11.78 72.50
CA GLU A 138 -3.62 13.20 72.82
C GLU A 138 -4.45 14.03 71.84
N TYR A 139 -4.43 13.71 70.53
CA TYR A 139 -5.28 14.36 69.54
C TYR A 139 -6.77 14.19 69.88
N ALA A 140 -7.21 12.99 70.21
CA ALA A 140 -8.59 12.74 70.63
C ALA A 140 -8.96 13.47 71.94
N ARG A 141 -8.02 13.53 72.89
CA ARG A 141 -8.17 14.29 74.14
C ARG A 141 -8.15 15.80 73.93
N TYR A 142 -7.51 16.31 72.89
CA TYR A 142 -7.49 17.72 72.50
C TYR A 142 -8.78 18.16 71.78
N VAL A 143 -9.31 17.34 70.88
CA VAL A 143 -10.48 17.66 70.04
C VAL A 143 -11.77 17.93 70.84
N GLY A 144 -12.59 18.88 70.38
CA GLY A 144 -13.88 19.24 70.96
C GLY A 144 -14.90 18.09 71.05
N ALA A 145 -15.81 18.19 72.01
CA ALA A 145 -16.85 17.18 72.25
C ALA A 145 -17.82 17.03 71.05
N ASP A 146 -18.00 18.09 70.27
CA ASP A 146 -18.79 18.17 69.04
C ASP A 146 -18.22 17.29 67.91
N LYS A 147 -16.92 17.42 67.59
CA LYS A 147 -16.26 16.56 66.57
C LYS A 147 -16.19 15.11 67.03
N LEU A 148 -15.98 14.84 68.32
CA LEU A 148 -16.06 13.48 68.87
C LEU A 148 -17.46 12.87 68.75
N THR A 149 -18.50 13.61 69.15
CA THR A 149 -19.90 13.15 69.07
C THR A 149 -20.31 12.87 67.62
N LYS A 150 -19.92 13.75 66.67
CA LYS A 150 -20.15 13.55 65.23
C LYS A 150 -19.56 12.22 64.70
N HIS A 151 -18.47 11.74 65.30
CA HIS A 151 -17.83 10.48 64.93
C HIS A 151 -18.18 9.29 65.84
N GLY A 152 -19.09 9.47 66.80
CA GLY A 152 -19.64 8.42 67.66
C GLY A 152 -18.90 8.18 68.98
N PHE A 153 -18.13 9.15 69.47
CA PHE A 153 -17.39 9.06 70.74
C PHE A 153 -17.88 10.05 71.79
N ASP A 154 -17.91 9.60 73.04
CA ASP A 154 -18.19 10.46 74.20
C ASP A 154 -16.89 11.10 74.74
N LYS A 155 -16.94 12.40 75.03
CA LYS A 155 -15.77 13.15 75.52
C LYS A 155 -15.30 12.68 76.90
N GLY A 156 -16.23 12.34 77.79
CA GLY A 156 -15.90 11.85 79.14
C GLY A 156 -15.13 10.54 79.08
N LYS A 157 -15.59 9.59 78.28
CA LYS A 157 -14.89 8.31 78.03
C LYS A 157 -13.52 8.51 77.39
N VAL A 158 -13.41 9.33 76.33
CA VAL A 158 -12.13 9.62 75.65
C VAL A 158 -11.11 10.30 76.56
N VAL A 159 -11.53 11.03 77.60
CA VAL A 159 -10.59 11.56 78.60
C VAL A 159 -10.08 10.45 79.53
N LEU A 160 -10.94 9.54 79.97
CA LEU A 160 -10.64 8.55 81.02
C LEU A 160 -10.08 7.21 80.53
N ASP A 161 -10.30 6.83 79.28
CA ASP A 161 -9.99 5.51 78.72
C ASP A 161 -9.08 5.66 77.50
N ASP A 162 -7.85 5.14 77.59
CA ASP A 162 -6.82 5.22 76.54
C ASP A 162 -7.19 4.45 75.26
N ASP A 163 -7.96 3.37 75.35
CA ASP A 163 -8.37 2.59 74.18
C ASP A 163 -9.55 3.25 73.46
N GLN A 164 -10.48 3.87 74.21
CA GLN A 164 -11.49 4.77 73.64
C GLN A 164 -10.83 6.00 72.99
N ALA A 165 -9.83 6.58 73.64
CA ALA A 165 -9.08 7.71 73.10
C ALA A 165 -8.30 7.34 71.84
N PHE A 166 -7.64 6.19 71.81
CA PHE A 166 -6.90 5.71 70.64
C PHE A 166 -7.84 5.38 69.48
N ALA A 167 -8.97 4.72 69.75
CA ALA A 167 -9.98 4.45 68.72
C ALA A 167 -10.60 5.73 68.16
N ALA A 168 -10.82 6.74 69.01
CA ALA A 168 -11.22 8.07 68.58
C ALA A 168 -10.15 8.73 67.71
N GLY A 169 -8.89 8.74 68.16
CA GLY A 169 -7.74 9.27 67.44
C GLY A 169 -7.61 8.67 66.04
N CYS A 170 -7.56 7.34 65.93
CA CYS A 170 -7.50 6.64 64.64
C CYS A 170 -8.67 6.96 63.69
N LYS A 171 -9.84 7.35 64.22
CA LYS A 171 -11.03 7.70 63.43
C LYS A 171 -11.09 9.18 63.04
N ILE A 172 -10.50 10.10 63.80
CA ILE A 172 -10.67 11.57 63.60
C ILE A 172 -9.36 12.33 63.32
N ALA A 173 -8.21 11.68 63.43
CA ALA A 173 -6.92 12.30 63.19
C ALA A 173 -6.75 12.73 61.71
N GLU A 174 -6.10 13.87 61.55
CA GLU A 174 -5.71 14.49 60.30
C GLU A 174 -4.26 14.95 60.44
N LEU A 175 -3.48 14.82 59.37
CA LEU A 175 -2.05 15.14 59.33
C LEU A 175 -1.78 16.41 58.54
N ASN A 176 -0.67 17.05 58.89
CA ASN A 176 -0.16 18.18 58.16
C ASN A 176 0.38 17.75 56.79
N VAL A 177 -0.21 18.31 55.73
CA VAL A 177 0.06 17.96 54.33
C VAL A 177 1.52 18.18 53.94
N ASP A 178 2.16 19.23 54.43
CA ASP A 178 3.55 19.52 54.09
C ASP A 178 4.52 18.62 54.87
N SER A 179 4.19 18.25 56.11
CA SER A 179 4.92 17.19 56.83
C SER A 179 4.85 15.84 56.13
N TYR A 180 3.71 15.49 55.51
CA TYR A 180 3.54 14.29 54.68
C TYR A 180 4.44 14.34 53.44
N LYS A 181 4.38 15.43 52.66
CA LYS A 181 5.23 15.61 51.47
C LYS A 181 6.71 15.53 51.80
N GLU A 182 7.12 16.18 52.90
CA GLU A 182 8.53 16.23 53.30
C GLU A 182 9.01 14.90 53.88
N ALA A 183 8.19 14.19 54.66
CA ALA A 183 8.55 12.86 55.16
C ALA A 183 8.86 11.87 54.03
N ILE A 184 8.10 11.92 52.92
CA ILE A 184 8.36 11.09 51.71
C ILE A 184 9.70 11.48 51.06
N ARG A 185 9.94 12.77 50.82
CA ARG A 185 11.20 13.26 50.21
C ARG A 185 12.44 12.89 51.00
N GLN A 186 12.32 12.88 52.33
CA GLN A 186 13.40 12.53 53.26
C GLN A 186 13.64 11.02 53.39
N VAL A 187 12.93 10.16 52.65
CA VAL A 187 13.25 8.72 52.56
C VAL A 187 14.39 8.51 51.54
N PRO A 188 15.56 8.01 51.96
CA PRO A 188 16.74 7.98 51.11
C PRO A 188 16.60 6.99 49.94
N GLY A 189 17.23 7.34 48.81
CA GLY A 189 17.40 6.45 47.67
C GLY A 189 16.14 6.15 46.86
N GLY A 190 15.11 7.00 46.91
CA GLY A 190 13.87 6.80 46.15
C GLY A 190 13.10 5.55 46.58
N ARG A 191 13.12 5.24 47.89
CA ARG A 191 12.49 4.05 48.49
C ARG A 191 11.10 4.29 49.08
N ALA A 192 10.52 5.46 48.84
CA ALA A 192 9.11 5.76 49.13
C ALA A 192 8.50 6.52 47.95
N VAL A 193 7.21 6.31 47.70
CA VAL A 193 6.41 7.05 46.72
C VAL A 193 5.04 7.40 47.31
N GLY A 194 4.58 8.63 47.04
CA GLY A 194 3.22 9.05 47.39
C GLY A 194 2.19 8.31 46.53
N PHE A 195 1.10 7.89 47.16
CA PHE A 195 -0.01 7.21 46.51
C PHE A 195 -1.31 7.82 47.04
N MET A 196 -2.20 8.28 46.16
CA MET A 196 -3.37 9.06 46.57
C MET A 196 -4.68 8.56 45.94
N PRO A 197 -5.69 8.20 46.75
CA PRO A 197 -7.09 8.12 46.30
C PRO A 197 -7.50 9.37 45.50
N PHE A 198 -7.94 9.18 44.25
CA PHE A 198 -8.43 10.28 43.41
C PHE A 198 -9.94 10.33 43.36
N SER A 199 -10.56 9.30 42.77
CA SER A 199 -12.03 9.19 42.59
C SER A 199 -12.65 8.02 43.36
N THR A 200 -11.96 7.60 44.41
CA THR A 200 -12.41 6.62 45.39
C THR A 200 -12.71 7.34 46.71
N TYR A 201 -13.21 6.61 47.71
CA TYR A 201 -13.74 7.20 48.95
C TYR A 201 -12.73 8.16 49.63
N ASP A 202 -13.21 9.33 50.06
CA ASP A 202 -12.41 10.43 50.63
C ASP A 202 -11.20 10.84 49.74
N GLY A 203 -11.37 10.84 48.41
CA GLY A 203 -10.32 11.13 47.41
C GLY A 203 -10.16 12.60 46.98
N LEU A 204 -9.10 12.88 46.22
CA LEU A 204 -8.72 14.24 45.80
C LEU A 204 -9.71 14.94 44.85
N ASP A 205 -10.62 14.20 44.20
CA ASP A 205 -11.73 14.79 43.42
C ASP A 205 -12.78 15.49 44.29
N SER A 206 -12.83 15.17 45.58
CA SER A 206 -13.76 15.72 46.57
C SER A 206 -13.29 17.05 47.18
N VAL A 207 -12.02 17.41 46.95
CA VAL A 207 -11.52 18.78 47.19
C VAL A 207 -12.04 19.69 46.08
N LYS A 208 -12.56 20.87 46.41
CA LYS A 208 -12.96 21.87 45.40
C LYS A 208 -11.72 22.43 44.69
N GLN A 209 -11.28 21.75 43.62
CA GLN A 209 -9.99 21.98 42.98
C GLN A 209 -9.83 23.40 42.43
N MET A 210 -10.92 24.08 42.05
CA MET A 210 -10.87 25.47 41.58
C MET A 210 -10.74 26.49 42.73
N ASP A 211 -11.35 26.21 43.88
CA ASP A 211 -11.29 27.06 45.09
C ASP A 211 -9.93 26.89 45.81
N HIS A 212 -9.34 25.68 45.72
CA HIS A 212 -8.12 25.29 46.42
C HIS A 212 -7.02 24.77 45.46
N TYR A 213 -6.86 25.47 44.33
CA TYR A 213 -6.00 25.04 43.22
C TYR A 213 -4.56 24.72 43.59
N ALA A 214 -3.91 25.57 44.40
CA ALA A 214 -2.54 25.34 44.88
C ALA A 214 -2.41 24.09 45.76
N TYR A 215 -3.45 23.75 46.54
CA TYR A 215 -3.47 22.55 47.37
C TYR A 215 -3.49 21.29 46.50
N ALA A 216 -4.39 21.23 45.51
CA ALA A 216 -4.54 20.10 44.61
C ALA A 216 -3.29 19.90 43.73
N LEU A 217 -2.75 20.96 43.13
CA LEU A 217 -1.50 20.89 42.36
C LEU A 217 -0.32 20.38 43.19
N GLY A 218 -0.17 20.86 44.43
CA GLY A 218 0.89 20.42 45.33
C GLY A 218 0.83 18.94 45.71
N LEU A 219 -0.32 18.27 45.53
CA LEU A 219 -0.50 16.83 45.71
C LEU A 219 -0.32 16.04 44.41
N PHE A 220 -0.70 16.61 43.25
CA PHE A 220 -0.32 16.07 41.94
C PHE A 220 1.19 16.03 41.72
N GLU A 221 1.93 16.99 42.29
CA GLU A 221 3.40 17.03 42.24
C GLU A 221 4.07 16.00 43.16
N SER A 222 3.49 15.71 44.33
CA SER A 222 4.10 14.81 45.33
C SER A 222 3.67 13.35 45.23
N SER A 223 2.56 13.05 44.56
CA SER A 223 2.02 11.70 44.41
C SER A 223 2.18 11.22 42.96
N PRO A 224 3.10 10.28 42.67
CA PRO A 224 3.21 9.65 41.34
C PRO A 224 2.13 8.58 41.06
N ILE A 225 1.45 8.05 42.09
CA ILE A 225 0.40 7.02 41.97
C ILE A 225 -0.95 7.60 42.41
N PHE A 226 -2.01 7.31 41.65
CA PHE A 226 -3.40 7.65 41.99
C PHE A 226 -4.32 6.44 41.96
N GLU A 227 -5.26 6.33 42.91
CA GLU A 227 -6.32 5.31 42.88
C GLU A 227 -7.60 5.81 42.22
N THR A 228 -8.08 5.08 41.21
CA THR A 228 -9.33 5.32 40.49
C THR A 228 -9.91 4.01 39.95
N ARG A 229 -11.24 3.93 39.87
CA ARG A 229 -11.97 2.81 39.24
C ARG A 229 -12.60 3.20 37.90
N ASN A 230 -12.29 4.39 37.39
CA ASN A 230 -12.78 4.91 36.11
C ASN A 230 -11.70 4.79 35.03
N ALA A 231 -12.05 4.19 33.89
CA ALA A 231 -11.13 3.95 32.78
C ALA A 231 -10.71 5.23 32.04
N ASP A 232 -11.59 6.23 31.90
CA ASP A 232 -11.26 7.51 31.26
C ASP A 232 -10.34 8.36 32.13
N LEU A 233 -10.48 8.27 33.47
CA LEU A 233 -9.54 8.88 34.42
C LEU A 233 -8.19 8.15 34.43
N TRP A 234 -8.18 6.80 34.40
CA TRP A 234 -6.94 6.04 34.23
C TRP A 234 -6.19 6.45 32.95
N ALA A 235 -6.91 6.52 31.82
CA ALA A 235 -6.34 6.95 30.55
C ALA A 235 -5.83 8.40 30.63
N ALA A 236 -6.59 9.31 31.26
CA ALA A 236 -6.19 10.71 31.41
C ALA A 236 -4.94 10.89 32.29
N PHE A 237 -4.79 10.12 33.38
CA PHE A 237 -3.55 10.11 34.17
C PHE A 237 -2.36 9.58 33.36
N CYS A 238 -2.57 8.59 32.50
CA CYS A 238 -1.56 8.06 31.61
C CYS A 238 -1.24 8.98 30.41
N GLY A 239 -2.04 10.03 30.15
CA GLY A 239 -1.90 10.90 28.98
C GLY A 239 -2.49 10.33 27.68
N VAL A 240 -3.38 9.34 27.78
CA VAL A 240 -4.01 8.65 26.65
C VAL A 240 -5.40 9.25 26.37
N GLU A 241 -5.67 9.62 25.12
CA GLU A 241 -6.99 10.12 24.72
C GLU A 241 -8.03 9.01 24.58
N THR A 242 -9.22 9.26 25.12
CA THR A 242 -10.43 8.46 24.94
C THR A 242 -11.59 9.36 24.50
N GLU A 243 -12.67 8.76 24.01
CA GLU A 243 -13.90 9.51 23.69
C GLU A 243 -14.49 10.23 24.93
N GLY A 244 -14.36 9.61 26.12
CA GLY A 244 -14.78 10.20 27.40
C GLY A 244 -13.90 11.35 27.91
N ASN A 245 -12.60 11.37 27.56
CA ASN A 245 -11.66 12.37 28.09
C ASN A 245 -11.21 13.48 27.11
N ARG A 246 -11.38 13.32 25.79
CA ARG A 246 -10.93 14.28 24.75
C ARG A 246 -11.21 15.76 25.06
N LYS A 247 -12.39 16.07 25.62
CA LYS A 247 -12.81 17.46 25.90
C LYS A 247 -12.03 18.15 27.03
N TRP A 248 -11.37 17.38 27.91
CA TRP A 248 -10.74 17.91 29.13
C TRP A 248 -9.31 17.38 29.38
N LEU A 249 -8.85 16.38 28.62
CA LEU A 249 -7.51 15.79 28.71
C LEU A 249 -6.38 16.83 28.70
N GLY A 250 -6.43 17.80 27.79
CA GLY A 250 -5.39 18.83 27.67
C GLY A 250 -5.23 19.67 28.94
N ASN A 251 -6.35 20.08 29.56
CA ASN A 251 -6.34 20.83 30.82
C ASN A 251 -5.87 19.94 32.00
N PHE A 252 -6.27 18.67 32.01
CA PHE A 252 -5.87 17.71 33.04
C PHE A 252 -4.36 17.41 32.97
N GLN A 253 -3.81 17.18 31.78
CA GLN A 253 -2.39 17.01 31.57
C GLN A 253 -1.60 18.29 31.87
N ALA A 254 -2.13 19.48 31.59
CA ALA A 254 -1.53 20.74 32.01
C ALA A 254 -1.43 20.86 33.55
N ALA A 255 -2.46 20.41 34.29
CA ALA A 255 -2.41 20.36 35.76
C ALA A 255 -1.36 19.35 36.29
N LEU A 256 -1.11 18.27 35.57
CA LEU A 256 -0.01 17.31 35.84
C LEU A 256 1.37 17.79 35.33
N ARG A 257 1.46 19.01 34.76
CA ARG A 257 2.63 19.58 34.07
C ARG A 257 3.17 18.71 32.93
N GLY A 258 2.29 17.99 32.24
CA GLY A 258 2.62 17.07 31.14
C GLY A 258 3.40 15.82 31.57
N VAL A 259 3.51 15.54 32.88
CA VAL A 259 4.14 14.33 33.40
C VAL A 259 3.02 13.32 33.72
N PRO A 260 2.97 12.15 33.04
CA PRO A 260 1.98 11.12 33.35
C PRO A 260 2.05 10.61 34.80
N ARG A 261 0.99 9.92 35.23
CA ARG A 261 0.88 9.29 36.55
C ARG A 261 0.39 7.86 36.41
N LEU A 262 0.82 7.00 37.33
CA LEU A 262 0.32 5.63 37.39
C LEU A 262 -1.05 5.63 38.08
N ALA A 263 -2.11 5.32 37.33
CA ALA A 263 -3.44 5.09 37.89
C ALA A 263 -3.65 3.60 38.18
N VAL A 264 -4.15 3.29 39.38
CA VAL A 264 -4.41 1.92 39.88
C VAL A 264 -5.80 1.82 40.51
N SER A 265 -6.26 0.61 40.76
CA SER A 265 -7.34 0.29 41.70
C SER A 265 -6.83 -0.75 42.70
N GLY A 266 -7.09 -0.52 43.98
CA GLY A 266 -6.93 -1.50 45.05
C GLY A 266 -8.12 -2.43 45.19
N SER A 267 -7.93 -3.57 45.85
CA SER A 267 -9.05 -4.31 46.44
C SER A 267 -9.62 -3.59 47.66
N ASP A 268 -8.78 -2.88 48.44
CA ASP A 268 -9.18 -2.23 49.70
C ASP A 268 -9.77 -3.29 50.67
N ALA A 269 -8.97 -4.35 50.87
CA ALA A 269 -9.37 -5.56 51.57
C ALA A 269 -8.97 -5.52 53.05
N HIS A 270 -9.97 -5.45 53.93
CA HIS A 270 -9.84 -5.53 55.39
C HIS A 270 -9.98 -6.97 55.95
N ARG A 271 -9.85 -8.00 55.12
CA ARG A 271 -9.91 -9.42 55.52
C ARG A 271 -9.13 -10.29 54.53
N PHE A 272 -8.61 -11.44 54.98
CA PHE A 272 -7.85 -12.36 54.12
C PHE A 272 -8.68 -12.91 52.96
N ARG A 273 -9.84 -13.51 53.27
CA ARG A 273 -10.74 -14.15 52.31
C ARG A 273 -12.13 -13.51 52.39
N GLY A 274 -12.62 -13.08 51.24
CA GLY A 274 -13.92 -12.42 51.09
C GLY A 274 -14.90 -13.23 50.24
N ASN A 275 -16.16 -12.80 50.22
CA ASN A 275 -17.21 -13.39 49.37
C ASN A 275 -17.35 -12.69 48.00
N GLY A 276 -16.45 -11.76 47.67
CA GLY A 276 -16.49 -10.97 46.44
C GLY A 276 -17.50 -9.83 46.41
N SER A 277 -18.21 -9.53 47.52
CA SER A 277 -19.03 -8.32 47.60
C SER A 277 -18.21 -7.07 47.92
N ASN A 278 -18.77 -5.88 47.68
CA ASN A 278 -18.12 -4.62 48.01
C ASN A 278 -17.78 -4.49 49.51
N ASP A 279 -18.61 -5.05 50.39
CA ASP A 279 -18.48 -4.92 51.85
C ASP A 279 -17.58 -6.01 52.48
N LYS A 280 -17.23 -7.06 51.72
CA LYS A 280 -16.47 -8.22 52.22
C LYS A 280 -15.48 -8.74 51.17
N ARG A 281 -14.57 -7.86 50.78
CA ARG A 281 -13.48 -8.13 49.82
C ARG A 281 -12.32 -8.84 50.51
N GLY A 282 -11.80 -9.90 49.88
CA GLY A 282 -10.51 -10.51 50.23
C GLY A 282 -9.38 -9.99 49.34
N TYR A 283 -8.14 -10.39 49.64
CA TYR A 283 -6.96 -9.99 48.85
C TYR A 283 -7.12 -10.37 47.36
N GLY A 284 -6.83 -9.42 46.46
CA GLY A 284 -6.98 -9.61 45.02
C GLY A 284 -8.43 -9.73 44.52
N GLN A 285 -9.45 -9.48 45.36
CA GLN A 285 -10.84 -9.45 44.91
C GLN A 285 -11.23 -8.03 44.48
N PHE A 286 -11.58 -7.86 43.20
CA PHE A 286 -11.99 -6.57 42.62
C PHE A 286 -13.45 -6.65 42.13
N PRO A 287 -14.48 -6.39 42.98
CA PRO A 287 -15.89 -6.52 42.60
C PRO A 287 -16.34 -5.62 41.44
N SER A 288 -15.56 -4.57 41.14
CA SER A 288 -15.77 -3.63 40.03
C SER A 288 -15.29 -4.15 38.67
N GLY A 289 -14.57 -5.28 38.62
CA GLY A 289 -13.85 -5.75 37.43
C GLY A 289 -12.68 -4.84 37.00
N LYS A 290 -12.30 -3.87 37.84
CA LYS A 290 -11.20 -2.92 37.57
C LYS A 290 -9.93 -3.39 38.24
N ARG A 291 -9.35 -4.48 37.74
CA ARG A 291 -8.07 -5.00 38.24
C ARG A 291 -6.93 -4.12 37.74
N THR A 292 -5.91 -3.95 38.57
CA THR A 292 -4.67 -3.27 38.17
C THR A 292 -3.74 -4.28 37.53
N TRP A 293 -3.51 -4.13 36.23
CA TRP A 293 -2.51 -4.89 35.50
C TRP A 293 -1.27 -4.02 35.29
N ILE A 294 -0.11 -4.54 35.65
CA ILE A 294 1.19 -3.88 35.47
C ILE A 294 2.11 -4.81 34.66
N LYS A 295 2.71 -4.26 33.60
CA LYS A 295 3.68 -4.94 32.72
C LYS A 295 5.10 -4.59 33.15
N ALA A 296 5.54 -5.23 34.23
CA ALA A 296 6.87 -5.08 34.80
C ALA A 296 7.18 -6.26 35.72
N ASP A 297 8.44 -6.38 36.14
CA ASP A 297 8.81 -7.30 37.21
C ASP A 297 8.19 -6.86 38.54
N PRO A 298 7.56 -7.78 39.32
CA PRO A 298 6.96 -7.48 40.63
C PRO A 298 8.03 -7.17 41.67
N THR A 299 8.64 -6.00 41.54
CA THR A 299 9.78 -5.50 42.30
C THR A 299 9.68 -3.99 42.43
N TRP A 300 10.40 -3.41 43.40
CA TRP A 300 10.42 -1.95 43.56
C TRP A 300 10.94 -1.22 42.32
N LYS A 301 11.94 -1.79 41.62
CA LYS A 301 12.49 -1.21 40.38
C LYS A 301 11.51 -1.28 39.21
N GLY A 302 10.76 -2.38 39.09
CA GLY A 302 9.68 -2.52 38.10
C GLY A 302 8.59 -1.46 38.33
N LEU A 303 8.17 -1.24 39.58
CA LEU A 303 7.25 -0.15 39.90
C LEU A 303 7.82 1.22 39.48
N LEU A 304 9.07 1.54 39.87
CA LEU A 304 9.71 2.80 39.49
C LEU A 304 9.89 2.98 37.97
N GLN A 305 9.98 1.89 37.20
CA GLN A 305 9.98 1.95 35.73
C GLN A 305 8.58 2.27 35.19
N VAL A 306 7.53 1.63 35.73
CA VAL A 306 6.12 1.87 35.36
C VAL A 306 5.70 3.31 35.65
N LEU A 307 6.23 3.96 36.70
CA LEU A 307 5.96 5.37 36.99
C LEU A 307 6.45 6.34 35.90
N LYS A 308 7.41 5.94 35.06
CA LYS A 308 7.92 6.77 33.96
C LYS A 308 7.06 6.67 32.71
N GLU A 309 6.58 5.46 32.40
CA GLU A 309 5.82 5.16 31.18
C GLU A 309 4.49 4.42 31.46
N PRO A 310 3.60 4.99 32.31
CA PRO A 310 2.40 4.28 32.77
C PRO A 310 1.42 3.93 31.64
N ALA A 311 1.43 4.69 30.54
CA ALA A 311 0.61 4.42 29.35
C ALA A 311 0.96 3.10 28.63
N LYS A 312 2.24 2.67 28.65
CA LYS A 312 2.69 1.41 28.02
C LYS A 312 2.64 0.22 28.97
N CYS A 313 2.68 0.49 30.27
CA CYS A 313 2.96 -0.51 31.30
C CYS A 313 1.87 -0.68 32.37
N SER A 314 0.76 0.05 32.30
CA SER A 314 -0.41 -0.17 33.15
C SER A 314 -1.68 -0.44 32.32
N PHE A 315 -2.67 -1.09 32.92
CA PHE A 315 -4.01 -1.25 32.36
C PHE A 315 -5.02 -1.47 33.50
N LEU A 316 -6.22 -0.90 33.38
CA LEU A 316 -7.27 -0.98 34.40
C LEU A 316 -8.54 -1.67 33.85
N GLY A 317 -8.75 -2.94 34.19
CA GLY A 317 -9.86 -3.74 33.70
C GLY A 317 -9.69 -5.24 33.96
N GLU A 318 -10.55 -6.07 33.36
CA GLU A 318 -10.51 -7.52 33.55
C GLU A 318 -9.26 -8.16 32.93
N LEU A 319 -8.91 -7.82 31.69
CA LEU A 319 -7.78 -8.38 30.97
C LEU A 319 -7.18 -7.38 29.96
N PRO A 320 -5.85 -7.17 29.91
CA PRO A 320 -5.19 -6.34 28.91
C PRO A 320 -5.45 -6.85 27.47
N PRO A 321 -5.74 -5.97 26.49
CA PRO A 321 -6.06 -6.38 25.12
C PRO A 321 -4.98 -7.25 24.43
N LYS A 322 -3.71 -7.01 24.74
CA LYS A 322 -2.58 -7.82 24.25
C LYS A 322 -2.58 -9.24 24.83
N LEU A 323 -2.85 -9.41 26.13
CA LEU A 323 -3.00 -10.74 26.73
C LEU A 323 -4.20 -11.50 26.15
N GLU A 324 -5.32 -10.81 25.92
CA GLU A 324 -6.49 -11.42 25.26
C GLU A 324 -6.13 -11.94 23.86
N ARG A 325 -5.42 -11.12 23.07
CA ARG A 325 -4.97 -11.49 21.72
C ARG A 325 -4.02 -12.69 21.74
N ILE A 326 -3.04 -12.72 22.65
CA ILE A 326 -2.11 -13.85 22.81
C ILE A 326 -2.90 -15.13 23.14
N ASN A 327 -3.84 -15.06 24.08
CA ASN A 327 -4.66 -16.20 24.48
C ASN A 327 -5.51 -16.76 23.34
N ARG A 328 -6.01 -15.91 22.43
CA ARG A 328 -6.77 -16.32 21.24
C ARG A 328 -5.90 -16.86 20.09
N HIS A 329 -4.58 -16.62 20.10
CA HIS A 329 -3.69 -16.85 18.94
C HIS A 329 -2.36 -17.53 19.31
N LYS A 330 -2.35 -18.39 20.33
CA LYS A 330 -1.14 -19.03 20.90
C LYS A 330 -0.21 -19.73 19.89
N THR A 331 -0.73 -20.22 18.77
CA THR A 331 0.07 -20.85 17.69
C THR A 331 1.00 -19.89 16.93
N PHE A 332 0.89 -18.58 17.16
CA PHE A 332 1.71 -17.55 16.51
C PHE A 332 2.74 -16.90 17.45
N TYR A 333 2.95 -17.47 18.65
CA TYR A 333 3.87 -16.93 19.65
C TYR A 333 4.88 -18.00 20.06
N ILE A 334 6.16 -17.72 19.86
CA ILE A 334 7.26 -18.57 20.32
C ILE A 334 7.35 -18.42 21.84
N ASP A 335 7.28 -19.56 22.52
CA ASP A 335 7.37 -19.67 23.97
C ASP A 335 8.82 -19.76 24.44
N ARG A 336 9.64 -20.58 23.77
CA ARG A 336 10.99 -20.94 24.20
C ARG A 336 11.88 -21.37 23.03
N ILE A 337 13.15 -21.02 23.11
CA ILE A 337 14.23 -21.59 22.29
C ILE A 337 15.22 -22.37 23.17
N SER A 338 15.71 -23.50 22.67
CA SER A 338 16.80 -24.26 23.26
C SER A 338 17.85 -24.67 22.22
N VAL A 339 19.12 -24.80 22.65
CA VAL A 339 20.22 -25.34 21.83
C VAL A 339 21.09 -26.26 22.66
N ASN A 340 21.26 -27.50 22.20
CA ASN A 340 22.04 -28.53 22.86
C ASN A 340 22.99 -29.24 21.90
N LYS A 341 24.07 -29.81 22.45
CA LYS A 341 24.87 -30.77 21.70
C LYS A 341 24.08 -32.05 21.49
N ASN A 342 24.40 -32.75 20.40
CA ASN A 342 24.01 -34.15 20.23
C ASN A 342 24.61 -34.97 21.38
N PRO A 343 23.89 -35.98 21.93
CA PRO A 343 24.42 -36.85 22.98
C PRO A 343 25.76 -37.51 22.61
N ASP A 344 25.92 -37.87 21.33
CA ASP A 344 27.11 -38.52 20.78
C ASP A 344 28.23 -37.54 20.35
N SER A 345 28.13 -36.25 20.72
CA SER A 345 29.09 -35.24 20.26
C SER A 345 30.44 -35.34 20.97
N ALA A 346 31.49 -35.64 20.19
CA ALA A 346 32.88 -35.62 20.64
C ALA A 346 33.53 -34.22 20.63
N LEU A 347 32.80 -33.17 20.28
CA LEU A 347 33.34 -31.80 20.17
C LEU A 347 33.68 -31.24 21.57
N PRO A 348 34.92 -30.80 21.87
CA PRO A 348 35.26 -30.27 23.18
C PRO A 348 34.69 -28.86 23.42
N GLU A 349 34.63 -28.01 22.40
CA GLU A 349 34.09 -26.64 22.52
C GLU A 349 32.60 -26.64 22.84
N THR A 350 32.18 -25.81 23.81
CA THR A 350 30.80 -25.76 24.29
C THR A 350 29.86 -25.01 23.33
N TRP A 351 30.34 -23.97 22.66
CA TRP A 351 29.56 -23.10 21.77
C TRP A 351 28.22 -22.68 22.38
N LEU A 352 27.11 -23.21 21.86
CA LEU A 352 25.74 -22.84 22.20
C LEU A 352 25.06 -23.85 23.15
N HIS A 353 25.77 -24.88 23.61
CA HIS A 353 25.21 -25.95 24.43
C HIS A 353 24.64 -25.43 25.77
N GLY A 354 23.44 -25.90 26.11
CA GLY A 354 22.77 -25.50 27.34
C GLY A 354 22.16 -24.11 27.25
N THR A 355 21.96 -23.59 26.02
CA THR A 355 21.11 -22.43 25.81
C THR A 355 19.67 -22.84 26.02
N GLU A 356 18.98 -22.19 26.95
CA GLU A 356 17.53 -22.27 27.11
C GLU A 356 17.02 -20.87 27.46
N ILE A 357 16.14 -20.33 26.61
CA ILE A 357 15.63 -18.96 26.74
C ILE A 357 14.11 -18.99 26.57
N LEU A 358 13.40 -18.52 27.58
CA LEU A 358 11.96 -18.23 27.51
C LEU A 358 11.78 -16.89 26.80
N LEU A 359 10.92 -16.82 25.78
CA LEU A 359 10.78 -15.65 24.90
C LEU A 359 9.48 -14.88 25.17
N ASN A 360 9.57 -13.56 25.32
CA ASN A 360 8.41 -12.70 25.57
C ASN A 360 7.49 -12.58 24.33
N PRO A 361 6.15 -12.62 24.46
CA PRO A 361 5.22 -12.52 23.33
C PRO A 361 5.04 -11.10 22.75
N ASP A 362 5.68 -10.07 23.32
CA ASP A 362 5.71 -8.68 22.85
C ASP A 362 6.98 -8.39 22.00
N LEU A 363 7.82 -7.42 22.40
CA LEU A 363 9.07 -7.05 21.74
C LEU A 363 10.30 -7.56 22.51
N ILE A 364 11.19 -8.24 21.79
CA ILE A 364 12.44 -8.80 22.30
C ILE A 364 13.62 -8.11 21.58
N ALA A 365 14.51 -7.46 22.33
CA ALA A 365 15.74 -6.87 21.81
C ALA A 365 16.97 -7.73 22.14
N ILE A 366 17.66 -8.24 21.11
CA ILE A 366 18.91 -8.99 21.24
C ILE A 366 20.08 -8.03 21.07
N ILE A 367 20.85 -7.83 22.13
CA ILE A 367 21.96 -6.88 22.21
C ILE A 367 23.29 -7.59 22.54
N GLY A 368 24.41 -6.90 22.33
CA GLY A 368 25.75 -7.44 22.55
C GLY A 368 26.79 -6.87 21.59
N ASN A 369 28.06 -7.02 21.97
CA ASN A 369 29.20 -6.49 21.21
C ASN A 369 29.34 -7.12 19.80
N LYS A 370 30.19 -6.51 18.95
CA LYS A 370 30.45 -7.05 17.60
C LYS A 370 31.02 -8.47 17.67
N GLY A 371 30.33 -9.41 17.03
CA GLY A 371 30.70 -10.83 17.07
C GLY A 371 30.40 -11.56 18.38
N SER A 372 29.46 -11.08 19.21
CA SER A 372 29.08 -11.74 20.48
C SER A 372 28.01 -12.84 20.35
N GLY A 373 27.53 -13.14 19.15
CA GLY A 373 26.50 -14.16 18.92
C GLY A 373 25.05 -13.65 18.84
N LYS A 374 24.82 -12.34 18.62
CA LYS A 374 23.46 -11.78 18.42
C LYS A 374 22.70 -12.45 17.27
N SER A 375 23.20 -12.27 16.04
CA SER A 375 22.63 -12.84 14.82
C SER A 375 22.67 -14.36 14.77
N ALA A 376 23.52 -15.00 15.57
CA ALA A 376 23.48 -16.46 15.75
C ALA A 376 22.13 -16.91 16.35
N LEU A 377 21.59 -16.17 17.32
CA LEU A 377 20.28 -16.47 17.90
C LEU A 377 19.15 -16.22 16.88
N ALA A 378 19.25 -15.13 16.12
CA ALA A 378 18.28 -14.81 15.06
C ALA A 378 18.25 -15.89 13.95
N ASP A 379 19.41 -16.27 13.41
CA ASP A 379 19.53 -17.34 12.40
C ASP A 379 18.97 -18.69 12.92
N ILE A 380 19.18 -19.03 14.20
CA ILE A 380 18.66 -20.29 14.78
C ILE A 380 17.14 -20.24 14.93
N ILE A 381 16.57 -19.11 15.38
CA ILE A 381 15.12 -18.91 15.45
C ILE A 381 14.51 -18.97 14.03
N ALA A 382 15.16 -18.36 13.04
CA ALA A 382 14.75 -18.39 11.64
C ALA A 382 14.79 -19.81 11.05
N LEU A 383 15.86 -20.58 11.31
CA LEU A 383 15.98 -21.98 10.88
C LEU A 383 14.85 -22.84 11.47
N LEU A 384 14.67 -22.81 12.79
CA LEU A 384 13.66 -23.62 13.47
C LEU A 384 12.23 -23.17 13.16
N GLY A 385 12.04 -21.89 12.83
CA GLY A 385 10.81 -21.33 12.28
C GLY A 385 10.61 -21.55 10.78
N ASN A 386 11.51 -22.29 10.12
CA ASN A 386 11.46 -22.67 8.71
C ASN A 386 11.43 -21.47 7.73
N SER A 387 12.21 -20.43 8.00
CA SER A 387 12.29 -19.23 7.15
C SER A 387 13.13 -19.42 5.89
N GLN A 388 12.74 -18.78 4.78
CA GLN A 388 13.14 -19.16 3.41
C GLN A 388 14.17 -18.27 2.63
N GLN A 389 15.10 -17.47 3.17
CA GLN A 389 15.51 -17.16 4.54
C GLN A 389 17.00 -17.51 4.75
N ASN A 390 17.35 -18.77 4.47
CA ASN A 390 18.65 -19.38 4.80
C ASN A 390 19.86 -18.90 3.98
N THR A 391 19.65 -18.47 2.73
CA THR A 391 20.73 -17.97 1.85
C THR A 391 21.42 -16.72 2.40
N HIS A 392 20.73 -15.94 3.22
CA HIS A 392 21.20 -14.68 3.81
C HIS A 392 21.56 -14.80 5.30
N PHE A 393 21.57 -16.01 5.87
CA PHE A 393 22.02 -16.26 7.24
C PHE A 393 23.45 -15.76 7.46
N SER A 394 23.68 -15.01 8.54
CA SER A 394 24.98 -14.34 8.79
C SER A 394 25.98 -15.23 9.54
N PHE A 395 25.48 -16.18 10.34
CA PHE A 395 26.19 -17.09 11.22
C PHE A 395 26.04 -18.56 10.78
N LEU A 396 24.82 -19.01 10.46
CA LEU A 396 24.53 -20.39 10.02
C LEU A 396 24.84 -20.62 8.54
N LYS A 397 26.08 -20.34 8.12
CA LYS A 397 26.56 -20.52 6.74
C LYS A 397 27.92 -21.22 6.63
N ARG A 398 28.25 -21.70 5.43
CA ARG A 398 29.40 -22.59 5.12
C ARG A 398 30.79 -22.00 5.46
N ASP A 399 30.95 -20.68 5.41
CA ASP A 399 32.18 -19.96 5.79
C ASP A 399 32.18 -19.51 7.26
N ARG A 400 31.19 -19.94 8.03
CA ARG A 400 30.97 -19.61 9.45
C ARG A 400 30.64 -20.89 10.24
N PHE A 401 29.58 -20.91 11.05
CA PHE A 401 29.34 -21.95 12.05
C PHE A 401 28.93 -23.31 11.45
N ARG A 402 28.34 -23.35 10.26
CA ARG A 402 28.11 -24.63 9.55
C ARG A 402 29.39 -25.26 9.03
N GLY A 403 30.45 -24.46 8.80
CA GLY A 403 31.70 -24.91 8.20
C GLY A 403 31.53 -25.57 6.82
N LYS A 404 32.65 -26.07 6.28
CA LYS A 404 32.66 -26.73 4.95
C LYS A 404 32.09 -28.15 4.97
N ALA A 405 32.16 -28.83 6.11
CA ALA A 405 31.79 -30.24 6.29
C ALA A 405 30.54 -30.44 7.19
N GLY A 406 29.84 -29.36 7.55
CA GLY A 406 28.76 -29.37 8.55
C GLY A 406 29.25 -29.14 9.99
N GLU A 407 30.56 -29.18 10.23
CA GLU A 407 31.17 -28.98 11.55
C GLU A 407 31.53 -27.51 11.83
N PRO A 408 31.29 -26.98 13.05
CA PRO A 408 30.73 -27.67 14.23
C PRO A 408 29.19 -27.80 14.26
N ALA A 409 28.42 -27.13 13.38
CA ALA A 409 26.96 -27.04 13.53
C ALA A 409 26.20 -28.38 13.61
N ARG A 410 26.66 -29.42 12.93
CA ARG A 410 26.05 -30.76 12.90
C ARG A 410 26.02 -31.43 14.28
N GLN A 411 26.91 -30.99 15.17
CA GLN A 411 27.01 -31.43 16.56
C GLN A 411 25.94 -30.80 17.47
N PHE A 412 25.12 -29.89 16.95
CA PHE A 412 24.10 -29.16 17.71
C PHE A 412 22.71 -29.36 17.14
N ILE A 413 21.76 -29.53 18.04
CA ILE A 413 20.32 -29.53 17.79
C ILE A 413 19.71 -28.29 18.42
N GLY A 414 18.97 -27.53 17.62
CA GLY A 414 18.09 -26.46 18.08
C GLY A 414 16.67 -26.99 18.31
N GLY A 415 15.96 -26.43 19.29
CA GLY A 415 14.56 -26.69 19.58
C GLY A 415 13.77 -25.39 19.77
N LEU A 416 12.59 -25.29 19.16
CA LEU A 416 11.70 -24.13 19.24
C LEU A 416 10.31 -24.58 19.70
N SER A 417 9.83 -24.05 20.81
CA SER A 417 8.50 -24.33 21.39
C SER A 417 7.57 -23.13 21.20
N TRP A 418 6.30 -23.38 20.93
CA TRP A 418 5.24 -22.38 20.77
C TRP A 418 4.32 -22.36 22.00
N LEU A 419 3.57 -21.27 22.23
CA LEU A 419 2.56 -21.23 23.32
C LEU A 419 1.42 -22.25 23.10
N ALA A 420 1.21 -22.69 21.86
CA ALA A 420 0.44 -23.87 21.50
C ALA A 420 0.92 -24.40 20.13
N GLY A 421 0.90 -25.72 19.94
CA GLY A 421 1.39 -26.39 18.73
C GLY A 421 2.65 -27.22 18.99
N ASP A 422 3.05 -28.01 18.00
CA ASP A 422 4.15 -28.96 18.15
C ASP A 422 5.52 -28.24 18.16
N PRO A 423 6.47 -28.68 19.02
CA PRO A 423 7.82 -28.13 19.03
C PRO A 423 8.59 -28.54 17.76
N CYS A 424 9.31 -27.59 17.16
CA CYS A 424 10.22 -27.87 16.05
C CYS A 424 11.62 -28.19 16.59
N THR A 425 12.28 -29.20 16.01
CA THR A 425 13.64 -29.62 16.36
C THR A 425 14.42 -29.92 15.08
N MET A 426 15.62 -29.35 14.92
CA MET A 426 16.49 -29.50 13.73
C MET A 426 17.97 -29.46 14.11
N SER A 427 18.85 -30.05 13.31
CA SER A 427 20.29 -29.80 13.45
C SER A 427 20.63 -28.41 12.92
N LEU A 428 21.59 -27.72 13.54
CA LEU A 428 22.02 -26.40 13.06
C LEU A 428 22.80 -26.45 11.73
N ALA A 429 23.15 -27.66 11.26
CA ALA A 429 23.70 -27.90 9.93
C ALA A 429 22.62 -28.07 8.84
N ASP A 430 21.38 -28.36 9.21
CA ASP A 430 20.28 -28.61 8.26
C ASP A 430 19.81 -27.30 7.62
N ASP A 431 19.24 -27.39 6.42
CA ASP A 431 18.50 -26.31 5.77
C ASP A 431 16.99 -26.42 6.04
N PRO A 432 16.26 -25.29 6.08
CA PRO A 432 14.80 -25.30 6.17
C PRO A 432 14.19 -26.00 4.95
N SER A 433 13.06 -26.70 5.15
CA SER A 433 12.39 -27.40 4.06
C SER A 433 11.51 -26.42 3.27
N PRO A 434 11.57 -26.41 1.92
CA PRO A 434 10.70 -25.60 1.09
C PRO A 434 9.24 -26.12 1.07
N GLU A 435 9.00 -27.36 1.52
CA GLU A 435 7.66 -27.96 1.61
C GLU A 435 6.94 -27.64 2.94
N ARG A 436 7.68 -27.16 3.94
CA ARG A 436 7.13 -26.80 5.25
C ARG A 436 6.68 -25.34 5.27
N VAL A 437 5.62 -25.07 6.03
CA VAL A 437 5.13 -23.69 6.25
C VAL A 437 6.19 -22.86 6.97
N GLU A 438 6.49 -21.67 6.45
CA GLU A 438 7.28 -20.66 7.16
C GLU A 438 6.48 -20.12 8.35
N LEU A 439 6.92 -20.44 9.56
CA LEU A 439 6.29 -20.03 10.81
C LEU A 439 6.92 -18.76 11.41
N VAL A 440 8.12 -18.39 11.00
CA VAL A 440 8.82 -17.16 11.42
C VAL A 440 9.28 -16.39 10.18
N ARG A 441 8.88 -15.13 10.04
CA ARG A 441 9.37 -14.25 8.95
C ARG A 441 10.70 -13.64 9.39
N TYR A 442 11.82 -14.05 8.79
CA TYR A 442 13.13 -13.46 9.07
C TYR A 442 13.51 -12.42 8.01
N ILE A 443 14.01 -11.27 8.47
CA ILE A 443 14.59 -10.22 7.63
C ILE A 443 16.06 -10.06 8.06
N PRO A 444 16.98 -10.85 7.45
CA PRO A 444 18.41 -10.74 7.71
C PRO A 444 18.99 -9.43 7.15
N GLN A 445 19.95 -8.85 7.90
CA GLN A 445 20.67 -7.62 7.57
C GLN A 445 21.07 -7.54 6.08
N GLY A 446 21.80 -8.53 5.58
CA GLY A 446 22.32 -8.52 4.21
C GLY A 446 21.26 -8.61 3.11
N ARG A 447 20.06 -9.17 3.39
CA ARG A 447 18.93 -9.14 2.44
C ARG A 447 18.27 -7.76 2.45
N PHE A 448 18.09 -7.19 3.64
CA PHE A 448 17.51 -5.86 3.81
C PHE A 448 18.38 -4.77 3.13
N GLU A 449 19.70 -4.84 3.31
CA GLU A 449 20.67 -3.98 2.62
C GLU A 449 20.61 -4.13 1.09
N ALA A 450 20.51 -5.35 0.55
CA ALA A 450 20.40 -5.57 -0.89
C ALA A 450 19.14 -4.90 -1.47
N LEU A 451 17.97 -5.19 -0.90
CA LEU A 451 16.68 -4.61 -1.30
C LEU A 451 16.69 -3.06 -1.26
N CYS A 452 17.43 -2.46 -0.34
CA CYS A 452 17.53 -1.00 -0.24
C CYS A 452 18.52 -0.38 -1.25
N ASN A 453 19.57 -1.10 -1.65
CA ASN A 453 20.69 -0.58 -2.46
C ASN A 453 20.60 -0.90 -3.96
N ASP A 454 19.75 -1.85 -4.38
CA ASP A 454 19.69 -2.39 -5.75
C ASP A 454 19.60 -1.34 -6.88
N HIS A 455 18.94 -0.20 -6.64
CA HIS A 455 18.79 0.87 -7.64
C HIS A 455 20.13 1.50 -8.07
N VAL A 456 21.17 1.46 -7.20
CA VAL A 456 22.52 1.93 -7.55
C VAL A 456 23.19 1.02 -8.59
N SER A 457 22.74 -0.24 -8.72
CA SER A 457 23.30 -1.23 -9.66
C SER A 457 22.61 -1.27 -11.02
N GLY A 458 21.40 -0.69 -11.14
CA GLY A 458 20.62 -0.62 -12.37
C GLY A 458 20.12 -1.96 -12.94
N LYS A 459 19.94 -3.00 -12.11
CA LYS A 459 19.73 -4.39 -12.59
C LYS A 459 18.48 -5.13 -12.10
N THR A 460 17.79 -4.70 -11.04
CA THR A 460 16.75 -5.52 -10.39
C THR A 460 15.62 -4.70 -9.76
N ASP A 461 14.38 -5.15 -9.97
CA ASP A 461 13.15 -4.60 -9.37
C ASP A 461 12.74 -5.35 -8.07
N GLU A 462 13.67 -6.02 -7.38
CA GLU A 462 13.33 -6.89 -6.23
C GLU A 462 12.58 -6.16 -5.10
N PHE A 463 12.96 -4.90 -4.84
CA PHE A 463 12.27 -4.03 -3.89
C PHE A 463 10.80 -3.81 -4.26
N GLU A 464 10.51 -3.53 -5.54
CA GLU A 464 9.14 -3.28 -5.98
C GLU A 464 8.33 -4.58 -6.00
N LYS A 465 8.97 -5.71 -6.32
CA LYS A 465 8.34 -7.03 -6.25
C LYS A 465 7.89 -7.40 -4.84
N GLU A 466 8.74 -7.23 -3.82
CA GLU A 466 8.38 -7.50 -2.42
C GLU A 466 7.24 -6.56 -1.96
N LEU A 467 7.22 -5.29 -2.38
CA LEU A 467 6.08 -4.41 -2.15
C LEU A 467 4.80 -4.93 -2.84
N ARG A 468 4.86 -5.32 -4.12
CA ARG A 468 3.71 -5.88 -4.87
C ARG A 468 3.15 -7.15 -4.21
N GLU A 469 4.00 -8.00 -3.64
CA GLU A 469 3.57 -9.19 -2.89
C GLU A 469 2.80 -8.82 -1.60
N VAL A 470 3.30 -7.85 -0.82
CA VAL A 470 2.58 -7.35 0.38
C VAL A 470 1.26 -6.66 -0.01
N ILE A 471 1.24 -5.90 -1.12
CA ILE A 471 0.04 -5.26 -1.67
C ILE A 471 -0.99 -6.32 -2.10
N PHE A 472 -0.58 -7.37 -2.80
CA PHE A 472 -1.47 -8.44 -3.24
C PHE A 472 -2.17 -9.16 -2.07
N SER A 473 -1.49 -9.32 -0.92
CA SER A 473 -2.10 -9.86 0.31
C SER A 473 -3.27 -9.00 0.84
N HIS A 474 -3.35 -7.73 0.44
CA HIS A 474 -4.41 -6.80 0.81
C HIS A 474 -5.61 -6.82 -0.13
N VAL A 475 -5.42 -7.19 -1.40
CA VAL A 475 -6.51 -7.28 -2.38
C VAL A 475 -7.55 -8.31 -1.91
N PRO A 476 -8.85 -7.94 -1.79
CA PRO A 476 -9.93 -8.86 -1.43
C PRO A 476 -10.09 -10.02 -2.41
N ASN A 477 -10.41 -11.22 -1.93
CA ASN A 477 -10.48 -12.43 -2.76
C ASN A 477 -11.46 -12.31 -3.95
N ASN A 478 -12.58 -11.61 -3.78
CA ASN A 478 -13.55 -11.34 -4.84
C ASN A 478 -13.03 -10.39 -5.94
N VAL A 479 -11.94 -9.67 -5.70
CA VAL A 479 -11.26 -8.80 -6.67
C VAL A 479 -10.05 -9.50 -7.31
N ARG A 480 -9.56 -10.62 -6.75
CA ARG A 480 -8.35 -11.31 -7.25
C ARG A 480 -8.52 -12.02 -8.59
N LEU A 481 -9.74 -12.25 -9.08
CA LEU A 481 -9.99 -12.96 -10.35
C LEU A 481 -9.22 -14.30 -10.46
N GLU A 482 -9.12 -15.04 -9.36
CA GLU A 482 -8.30 -16.28 -9.24
C GLU A 482 -6.80 -16.12 -9.58
N ALA A 483 -6.25 -14.91 -9.57
CA ALA A 483 -4.82 -14.69 -9.65
C ALA A 483 -4.11 -15.21 -8.40
N LEU A 484 -2.86 -15.63 -8.56
CA LEU A 484 -1.96 -16.05 -7.49
C LEU A 484 -0.84 -15.03 -7.20
N SER A 485 -0.66 -14.03 -8.06
CA SER A 485 0.27 -12.91 -7.88
C SER A 485 -0.33 -11.58 -8.34
N PHE A 486 0.33 -10.48 -7.97
CA PHE A 486 -0.06 -9.13 -8.38
C PHE A 486 0.00 -8.94 -9.90
N ASP A 487 1.05 -9.46 -10.54
CA ASP A 487 1.24 -9.32 -11.99
C ASP A 487 0.19 -10.13 -12.76
N GLN A 488 -0.19 -11.33 -12.29
CA GLN A 488 -1.30 -12.12 -12.88
C GLN A 488 -2.65 -11.40 -12.77
N LEU A 489 -2.89 -10.69 -11.66
CA LEU A 489 -4.10 -9.90 -11.46
C LEU A 489 -4.15 -8.73 -12.43
N ILE A 490 -3.04 -8.00 -12.59
CA ILE A 490 -2.91 -6.92 -13.58
C ILE A 490 -3.18 -7.46 -14.99
N ASP A 491 -2.53 -8.54 -15.42
CA ASP A 491 -2.72 -9.07 -16.77
C ASP A 491 -4.17 -9.51 -17.03
N LYS A 492 -4.81 -10.21 -16.08
CA LYS A 492 -6.23 -10.59 -16.20
C LYS A 492 -7.15 -9.37 -16.35
N GLN A 493 -6.95 -8.33 -15.54
CA GLN A 493 -7.79 -7.12 -15.58
C GLN A 493 -7.49 -6.22 -16.79
N GLU A 494 -6.23 -6.11 -17.20
CA GLU A 494 -5.81 -5.23 -18.29
C GLU A 494 -6.10 -5.76 -19.69
N ASN A 495 -6.27 -7.09 -19.86
CA ASN A 495 -6.54 -7.70 -21.17
C ASN A 495 -7.73 -7.05 -21.91
N VAL A 496 -8.82 -6.75 -21.22
CA VAL A 496 -10.02 -6.11 -21.81
C VAL A 496 -9.71 -4.69 -22.33
N PHE A 497 -8.98 -3.89 -21.56
CA PHE A 497 -8.55 -2.55 -21.99
C PHE A 497 -7.55 -2.61 -23.14
N ARG A 498 -6.59 -3.54 -23.07
CA ARG A 498 -5.59 -3.79 -24.12
C ARG A 498 -6.25 -4.19 -25.43
N ALA A 499 -7.29 -5.03 -25.40
CA ALA A 499 -8.10 -5.39 -26.56
C ALA A 499 -8.86 -4.19 -27.15
N ARG A 500 -9.60 -3.43 -26.33
CA ARG A 500 -10.33 -2.21 -26.76
C ARG A 500 -9.39 -1.17 -27.38
N ALA A 501 -8.26 -0.90 -26.75
CA ALA A 501 -7.26 0.03 -27.28
C ALA A 501 -6.67 -0.44 -28.62
N ASN A 502 -6.48 -1.75 -28.81
CA ASN A 502 -5.94 -2.32 -30.05
C ASN A 502 -6.95 -2.25 -31.22
N GLU A 503 -8.25 -2.46 -31.01
CA GLU A 503 -9.26 -2.27 -32.07
C GLU A 503 -9.43 -0.80 -32.46
N LEU A 504 -9.33 0.14 -31.50
CA LEU A 504 -9.27 1.58 -31.81
C LEU A 504 -8.00 1.92 -32.62
N ARG A 505 -6.83 1.42 -32.21
CA ARG A 505 -5.56 1.59 -32.95
C ARG A 505 -5.60 0.97 -34.35
N LYS A 506 -6.36 -0.11 -34.56
CA LYS A 506 -6.57 -0.74 -35.88
C LYS A 506 -7.45 0.13 -36.78
N SER A 507 -8.52 0.71 -36.24
CA SER A 507 -9.33 1.72 -36.95
C SER A 507 -8.52 2.96 -37.30
N LEU A 508 -7.67 3.41 -36.37
CA LEU A 508 -6.73 4.52 -36.57
C LEU A 508 -5.72 4.24 -37.72
N ARG A 509 -5.19 3.01 -37.83
CA ARG A 509 -4.27 2.61 -38.92
C ARG A 509 -4.88 2.83 -40.30
N ALA A 510 -6.08 2.29 -40.52
CA ALA A 510 -6.79 2.42 -41.79
C ALA A 510 -7.18 3.89 -42.11
N LEU A 511 -7.37 4.72 -41.09
CA LEU A 511 -7.62 6.16 -41.25
C LEU A 511 -6.32 6.94 -41.56
N ASN A 512 -5.21 6.59 -40.91
CA ASN A 512 -3.90 7.18 -41.18
C ASN A 512 -3.40 6.85 -42.59
N GLU A 513 -3.67 5.65 -43.10
CA GLU A 513 -3.42 5.28 -44.50
C GLU A 513 -4.21 6.18 -45.46
N GLN A 514 -5.53 6.36 -45.24
CA GLN A 514 -6.35 7.29 -46.03
C GLN A 514 -5.83 8.74 -45.98
N ILE A 515 -5.36 9.21 -44.83
CA ILE A 515 -4.78 10.55 -44.67
C ILE A 515 -3.51 10.69 -45.52
N VAL A 516 -2.61 9.70 -45.47
CA VAL A 516 -1.37 9.69 -46.26
C VAL A 516 -1.66 9.61 -47.76
N ASP A 517 -2.64 8.80 -48.19
CA ASP A 517 -3.05 8.71 -49.59
C ASP A 517 -3.65 10.02 -50.13
N ILE A 518 -4.34 10.80 -49.28
CA ILE A 518 -4.86 12.13 -49.63
C ILE A 518 -3.72 13.16 -49.67
N GLU A 519 -2.79 13.12 -48.71
CA GLU A 519 -1.60 13.99 -48.67
C GLU A 519 -0.68 13.76 -49.88
N ASP A 520 -0.45 12.51 -50.30
CA ASP A 520 0.31 12.17 -51.51
C ASP A 520 -0.40 12.65 -52.80
N GLN A 521 -1.75 12.67 -52.84
CA GLN A 521 -2.52 13.18 -53.98
C GLN A 521 -2.57 14.71 -54.07
N LEU A 522 -2.53 15.41 -52.94
CA LEU A 522 -2.47 16.87 -52.85
C LEU A 522 -1.08 17.44 -53.21
N HIS A 523 -0.10 16.59 -53.51
CA HIS A 523 1.24 17.00 -53.89
C HIS A 523 1.21 17.91 -55.15
N PRO A 524 1.82 19.12 -55.13
CA PRO A 524 1.66 20.12 -56.21
C PRO A 524 2.00 19.61 -57.62
N ASN A 525 2.96 18.69 -57.74
CA ASN A 525 3.32 18.09 -59.03
C ASN A 525 2.20 17.21 -59.63
N VAL A 526 1.29 16.64 -58.82
CA VAL A 526 0.15 15.85 -59.31
C VAL A 526 -0.84 16.76 -60.03
N GLN A 527 -1.21 17.88 -59.40
CA GLN A 527 -2.06 18.90 -60.01
C GLN A 527 -1.43 19.47 -61.29
N ARG A 528 -0.17 19.92 -61.24
CA ARG A 528 0.54 20.47 -62.42
C ARG A 528 0.59 19.46 -63.58
N ASN A 529 0.83 18.18 -63.30
CA ASN A 529 0.88 17.14 -64.33
C ASN A 529 -0.50 16.95 -64.98
N ILE A 530 -1.59 16.92 -64.20
CA ILE A 530 -2.95 16.85 -64.74
C ILE A 530 -3.29 18.11 -65.56
N GLU A 531 -2.89 19.30 -65.10
CA GLU A 531 -3.08 20.55 -65.85
C GLU A 531 -2.30 20.58 -67.18
N GLU A 532 -1.05 20.10 -67.21
CA GLU A 532 -0.28 19.95 -68.45
C GLU A 532 -0.87 18.88 -69.38
N GLN A 533 -1.38 17.77 -68.86
CA GLN A 533 -2.11 16.78 -69.67
C GLN A 533 -3.41 17.37 -70.25
N ILE A 534 -4.14 18.19 -69.49
CA ILE A 534 -5.32 18.93 -69.99
C ILE A 534 -4.93 19.91 -71.10
N LYS A 535 -3.83 20.66 -70.95
CA LYS A 535 -3.31 21.54 -72.02
C LYS A 535 -2.93 20.75 -73.26
N LEU A 536 -2.22 19.63 -73.10
CA LEU A 536 -1.83 18.76 -74.21
C LEU A 536 -3.06 18.20 -74.95
N LYS A 537 -4.09 17.75 -74.22
CA LYS A 537 -5.36 17.27 -74.80
C LYS A 537 -6.14 18.38 -75.49
N ALA A 538 -6.17 19.59 -74.94
CA ALA A 538 -6.78 20.75 -75.59
C ALA A 538 -6.04 21.10 -76.89
N LYS A 539 -4.71 21.11 -76.90
CA LYS A 539 -3.91 21.33 -78.11
C LYS A 539 -4.10 20.19 -79.13
N GLN A 540 -4.22 18.94 -78.69
CA GLN A 540 -4.56 17.81 -79.58
C GLN A 540 -5.91 18.03 -80.28
N ILE A 541 -6.92 18.59 -79.60
CA ILE A 541 -8.21 18.95 -80.22
C ILE A 541 -8.05 20.11 -81.22
N GLU A 542 -7.24 21.12 -80.90
CA GLU A 542 -6.97 22.27 -81.79
C GLU A 542 -6.27 21.84 -83.10
N GLU A 543 -5.17 21.09 -83.01
CA GLU A 543 -4.44 20.55 -84.16
C GLU A 543 -5.33 19.58 -84.96
N HIS A 544 -6.13 18.74 -84.26
CA HIS A 544 -7.08 17.85 -84.92
C HIS A 544 -8.19 18.62 -85.64
N ALA A 545 -8.67 19.74 -85.09
CA ALA A 545 -9.65 20.61 -85.74
C ALA A 545 -9.10 21.28 -87.03
N ALA A 546 -7.80 21.59 -87.07
CA ALA A 546 -7.15 22.14 -88.26
C ALA A 546 -7.09 21.15 -89.44
N ILE A 547 -7.04 19.84 -89.18
CA ILE A 547 -7.03 18.78 -90.22
C ILE A 547 -8.44 18.27 -90.60
N LYS A 548 -9.51 19.01 -90.26
CA LYS A 548 -10.88 18.66 -90.64
C LYS A 548 -11.00 18.56 -92.18
N PRO A 549 -11.52 17.45 -92.74
CA PRO A 549 -11.64 17.29 -94.19
C PRO A 549 -12.41 18.43 -94.86
N ALA A 550 -11.87 18.94 -95.98
CA ALA A 550 -12.50 19.99 -96.77
C ALA A 550 -13.82 19.50 -97.38
N VAL A 551 -14.85 20.36 -97.36
CA VAL A 551 -16.21 20.00 -97.81
C VAL A 551 -16.21 19.70 -99.31
N VAL A 552 -16.64 18.50 -99.67
CA VAL A 552 -16.94 18.10 -101.06
C VAL A 552 -18.45 18.24 -101.26
N GLU A 553 -18.87 18.97 -102.30
CA GLU A 553 -20.29 19.10 -102.63
C GLU A 553 -20.89 17.77 -103.12
N GLU A 554 -22.18 17.59 -102.85
CA GLU A 554 -22.92 16.38 -103.23
C GLU A 554 -23.12 16.33 -104.76
N PRO A 555 -22.82 15.20 -105.44
CA PRO A 555 -22.84 15.17 -106.91
C PRO A 555 -24.24 15.37 -107.50
N THR A 556 -24.42 16.42 -108.32
CA THR A 556 -25.69 16.78 -108.98
C THR A 556 -25.89 16.17 -110.38
N ALA A 557 -25.01 15.27 -110.81
CA ALA A 557 -25.13 14.62 -112.13
C ALA A 557 -26.33 13.66 -112.18
N GLU A 558 -27.09 13.68 -113.28
CA GLU A 558 -28.24 12.79 -113.48
C GLU A 558 -27.81 11.32 -113.41
N LEU A 559 -28.36 10.61 -112.42
CA LEU A 559 -28.10 9.21 -112.14
C LEU A 559 -28.87 8.31 -113.10
N ASN A 560 -28.18 7.32 -113.68
CA ASN A 560 -28.83 6.18 -114.34
C ASN A 560 -29.71 5.41 -113.33
N SER A 561 -30.78 4.75 -113.77
CA SER A 561 -31.75 4.07 -112.89
C SER A 561 -31.11 3.12 -111.86
N ASP A 562 -30.13 2.33 -112.28
CA ASP A 562 -29.41 1.38 -111.40
C ASP A 562 -28.51 2.09 -110.37
N GLN A 563 -28.04 3.31 -110.66
CA GLN A 563 -27.18 4.07 -109.76
C GLN A 563 -28.00 4.80 -108.67
N GLN A 564 -29.23 5.24 -108.98
CA GLN A 564 -30.18 5.73 -107.97
C GLN A 564 -30.49 4.68 -106.91
N VAL A 565 -30.79 3.44 -107.33
CA VAL A 565 -31.05 2.32 -106.41
C VAL A 565 -29.82 1.99 -105.56
N THR A 566 -28.63 1.97 -106.16
CA THR A 566 -27.37 1.69 -105.45
C THR A 566 -27.05 2.76 -104.40
N SER A 567 -27.24 4.04 -104.72
CA SER A 567 -27.01 5.15 -103.79
C SER A 567 -28.02 5.16 -102.63
N GLY A 568 -29.31 4.95 -102.92
CA GLY A 568 -30.35 4.84 -101.90
C GLY A 568 -30.05 3.71 -100.89
N ARG A 569 -29.65 2.54 -101.40
CA ARG A 569 -29.28 1.40 -100.53
C ARG A 569 -28.05 1.68 -99.67
N LEU A 570 -27.05 2.39 -100.19
CA LEU A 570 -25.88 2.82 -99.40
C LEU A 570 -26.25 3.81 -98.30
N ALA A 571 -27.22 4.70 -98.52
CA ALA A 571 -27.73 5.60 -97.49
C ALA A 571 -28.51 4.85 -96.40
N GLU A 572 -29.36 3.89 -96.76
CA GLU A 572 -30.05 2.99 -95.81
C GLU A 572 -29.05 2.23 -94.92
N ILE A 573 -28.02 1.64 -95.53
CA ILE A 573 -26.95 0.93 -94.80
C ILE A 573 -26.20 1.90 -93.87
N GLY A 574 -25.95 3.14 -94.30
CA GLY A 574 -25.36 4.18 -93.47
C GLY A 574 -26.18 4.50 -92.21
N VAL A 575 -27.50 4.65 -92.36
CA VAL A 575 -28.43 4.87 -91.22
C VAL A 575 -28.47 3.64 -90.30
N ALA A 576 -28.54 2.43 -90.86
CA ALA A 576 -28.55 1.20 -90.08
C ALA A 576 -27.27 0.98 -89.27
N LEU A 577 -26.10 1.27 -89.85
CA LEU A 577 -24.81 1.21 -89.14
C LEU A 577 -24.69 2.27 -88.04
N GLU A 578 -25.22 3.48 -88.25
CA GLU A 578 -25.20 4.50 -87.19
C GLU A 578 -26.16 4.16 -86.03
N GLN A 579 -27.33 3.58 -86.34
CA GLN A 579 -28.24 3.06 -85.31
C GLN A 579 -27.60 1.91 -84.51
N LEU A 580 -26.90 0.98 -85.17
CA LEU A 580 -26.11 -0.06 -84.49
C LEU A 580 -25.01 0.53 -83.60
N LYS A 581 -24.34 1.62 -84.00
CA LYS A 581 -23.35 2.33 -83.17
C LYS A 581 -24.00 2.95 -81.90
N ILE A 582 -25.19 3.54 -82.03
CA ILE A 582 -25.97 4.08 -80.90
C ILE A 582 -26.37 2.95 -79.93
N ASP A 583 -26.88 1.83 -80.46
CA ASP A 583 -27.29 0.68 -79.66
C ASP A 583 -26.10 -0.01 -78.98
N ALA A 584 -24.94 -0.12 -79.66
CA ALA A 584 -23.71 -0.63 -79.09
C ALA A 584 -23.21 0.23 -77.90
N LYS A 585 -23.31 1.57 -78.01
CA LYS A 585 -22.98 2.49 -76.91
C LYS A 585 -23.89 2.28 -75.70
N LYS A 586 -25.21 2.19 -75.94
CA LYS A 586 -26.20 1.91 -74.89
C LYS A 586 -25.95 0.56 -74.21
N VAL A 587 -25.63 -0.47 -75.00
CA VAL A 587 -25.29 -1.82 -74.50
C VAL A 587 -23.99 -1.81 -73.68
N ALA A 588 -22.99 -1.02 -74.06
CA ALA A 588 -21.77 -0.86 -73.27
C ALA A 588 -22.03 -0.19 -71.91
N ASP A 589 -22.91 0.81 -71.85
CA ASP A 589 -23.34 1.43 -70.60
C ASP A 589 -24.18 0.48 -69.73
N ASP A 590 -25.12 -0.26 -70.32
CA ASP A 590 -25.88 -1.32 -69.62
C ASP A 590 -24.93 -2.36 -69.00
N ARG A 591 -23.90 -2.81 -69.75
CA ARG A 591 -22.88 -3.77 -69.25
C ARG A 591 -22.01 -3.18 -68.13
N ARG A 592 -21.66 -1.88 -68.21
CA ARG A 592 -20.97 -1.15 -67.12
C ARG A 592 -21.82 -1.11 -65.84
N VAL A 593 -23.15 -0.92 -65.95
CA VAL A 593 -24.08 -0.95 -64.82
C VAL A 593 -24.18 -2.36 -64.21
N ILE A 594 -24.27 -3.41 -65.04
CA ILE A 594 -24.26 -4.80 -64.58
C ILE A 594 -22.95 -5.15 -63.84
N GLY A 595 -21.78 -4.81 -64.40
CA GLY A 595 -20.49 -5.06 -63.74
C GLY A 595 -20.36 -4.35 -62.38
N ARG A 596 -20.94 -3.14 -62.23
CA ARG A 596 -21.05 -2.47 -60.92
C ARG A 596 -21.96 -3.26 -59.97
N LYS A 597 -23.14 -3.72 -60.42
CA LYS A 597 -24.07 -4.52 -59.59
C LYS A 597 -23.42 -5.84 -59.12
N GLN A 598 -22.77 -6.59 -60.03
CA GLN A 598 -22.07 -7.84 -59.70
C GLN A 598 -20.98 -7.61 -58.62
N ARG A 599 -20.16 -6.56 -58.77
CA ARG A 599 -19.12 -6.21 -57.80
C ARG A 599 -19.71 -5.83 -56.45
N SER A 600 -20.77 -5.01 -56.42
CA SER A 600 -21.45 -4.64 -55.18
C SER A 600 -22.07 -5.83 -54.47
N LEU A 601 -22.73 -6.76 -55.19
CA LEU A 601 -23.30 -7.98 -54.61
C LEU A 601 -22.22 -8.87 -53.98
N ARG A 602 -21.08 -9.08 -54.68
CA ARG A 602 -19.93 -9.81 -54.11
C ARG A 602 -19.41 -9.14 -52.84
N ASN A 603 -19.15 -7.83 -52.88
CA ASN A 603 -18.66 -7.07 -51.73
C ASN A 603 -19.62 -7.16 -50.52
N ILE A 604 -20.93 -7.16 -50.76
CA ILE A 604 -21.95 -7.34 -49.72
C ILE A 604 -21.86 -8.76 -49.14
N GLY A 605 -21.83 -9.79 -49.99
CA GLY A 605 -21.73 -11.19 -49.55
C GLY A 605 -20.45 -11.51 -48.76
N GLU A 606 -19.31 -10.94 -49.17
CA GLU A 606 -18.03 -11.05 -48.44
C GLU A 606 -18.09 -10.35 -47.08
N ARG A 607 -18.63 -9.12 -47.01
CA ARG A 607 -18.81 -8.39 -45.73
C ARG A 607 -19.77 -9.09 -44.78
N MET A 608 -20.89 -9.63 -45.27
CA MET A 608 -21.82 -10.43 -44.47
C MET A 608 -21.12 -11.68 -43.90
N SER A 609 -20.33 -12.38 -44.73
CA SER A 609 -19.59 -13.58 -44.30
C SER A 609 -18.45 -13.26 -43.31
N LEU A 610 -17.87 -12.06 -43.36
CA LEU A 610 -16.91 -11.58 -42.37
C LEU A 610 -17.61 -11.29 -41.03
N PHE A 611 -18.77 -10.64 -41.06
CA PHE A 611 -19.54 -10.31 -39.86
C PHE A 611 -20.06 -11.57 -39.14
N GLU A 612 -20.55 -12.58 -39.89
CA GLU A 612 -20.92 -13.89 -39.32
C GLU A 612 -19.76 -14.54 -38.56
N LYS A 613 -18.52 -14.47 -39.09
CA LYS A 613 -17.32 -14.98 -38.40
C LYS A 613 -16.99 -14.18 -37.14
N GLN A 614 -17.06 -12.85 -37.21
CA GLN A 614 -16.83 -11.98 -36.04
C GLN A 614 -17.84 -12.26 -34.93
N PHE A 615 -19.12 -12.44 -35.29
CA PHE A 615 -20.18 -12.81 -34.34
C PHE A 615 -19.92 -14.18 -33.70
N ALA A 616 -19.51 -15.19 -34.47
CA ALA A 616 -19.15 -16.50 -33.93
C ALA A 616 -17.93 -16.45 -32.99
N THR A 617 -16.92 -15.63 -33.30
CA THR A 617 -15.77 -15.40 -32.40
C THR A 617 -16.23 -14.73 -31.10
N PHE A 618 -17.01 -13.65 -31.19
CA PHE A 618 -17.54 -12.93 -30.02
C PHE A 618 -18.36 -13.85 -29.09
N VAL A 619 -19.25 -14.69 -29.64
CA VAL A 619 -20.02 -15.67 -28.88
C VAL A 619 -19.12 -16.69 -28.17
N SER A 620 -18.00 -17.07 -28.78
CA SER A 620 -17.00 -17.94 -28.14
C SER A 620 -16.20 -17.24 -27.06
N GLU A 621 -15.92 -15.94 -27.19
CA GLU A 621 -15.15 -15.16 -26.22
C GLU A 621 -15.93 -14.92 -24.91
N ILE A 622 -17.26 -14.77 -24.99
CA ILE A 622 -18.13 -14.59 -23.81
C ILE A 622 -18.67 -15.91 -23.22
N GLY A 623 -18.31 -17.06 -23.80
CA GLY A 623 -18.92 -18.35 -23.47
C GLY A 623 -18.73 -18.78 -22.01
N ASP A 624 -17.51 -18.66 -21.49
CA ASP A 624 -17.17 -19.04 -20.11
C ASP A 624 -17.81 -18.09 -19.08
N ASP A 625 -17.86 -16.79 -19.38
CA ASP A 625 -18.53 -15.78 -18.54
C ASP A 625 -20.04 -16.03 -18.47
N LEU A 626 -20.69 -16.33 -19.60
CA LEU A 626 -22.11 -16.66 -19.66
C LEU A 626 -22.44 -17.94 -18.89
N ALA A 627 -21.61 -18.98 -19.02
CA ALA A 627 -21.75 -20.21 -18.25
C ALA A 627 -21.60 -19.99 -16.74
N THR A 628 -20.74 -19.05 -16.34
CA THR A 628 -20.53 -18.67 -14.92
C THR A 628 -21.76 -18.00 -14.29
N VAL A 629 -22.67 -17.43 -15.10
CA VAL A 629 -23.93 -16.81 -14.65
C VAL A 629 -25.18 -17.61 -15.05
N ASP A 630 -25.03 -18.89 -15.40
CA ASP A 630 -26.10 -19.82 -15.82
C ASP A 630 -26.92 -19.33 -17.04
N LEU A 631 -26.33 -18.51 -17.92
CA LEU A 631 -26.96 -18.01 -19.16
C LEU A 631 -26.38 -18.66 -20.41
N LYS A 632 -27.18 -18.70 -21.48
CA LYS A 632 -26.71 -19.11 -22.82
C LYS A 632 -26.60 -17.95 -23.77
N ALA A 633 -25.67 -18.04 -24.72
CA ALA A 633 -25.49 -17.01 -25.74
C ALA A 633 -26.75 -16.83 -26.60
N GLU A 634 -27.47 -17.91 -26.93
CA GLU A 634 -28.69 -17.83 -27.74
C GLU A 634 -29.87 -17.16 -27.02
N GLU A 635 -29.84 -17.09 -25.69
CA GLU A 635 -30.86 -16.40 -24.87
C GLU A 635 -30.63 -14.88 -24.81
N MET A 636 -29.37 -14.46 -25.00
CA MET A 636 -28.95 -13.05 -24.94
C MET A 636 -28.84 -12.41 -26.33
N ILE A 637 -28.34 -13.13 -27.34
CA ILE A 637 -28.08 -12.57 -28.67
C ILE A 637 -28.21 -13.62 -29.79
N THR A 638 -28.93 -13.26 -30.86
CA THR A 638 -29.12 -14.13 -32.03
C THR A 638 -28.87 -13.35 -33.33
N LEU A 639 -28.19 -14.00 -34.29
CA LEU A 639 -27.91 -13.44 -35.62
C LEU A 639 -28.73 -14.18 -36.68
N SER A 640 -29.55 -13.44 -37.43
CA SER A 640 -30.34 -13.98 -38.55
C SER A 640 -29.89 -13.35 -39.86
N VAL A 641 -29.47 -14.17 -40.83
CA VAL A 641 -28.90 -13.71 -42.11
C VAL A 641 -29.68 -14.28 -43.30
N ASN A 642 -30.44 -13.42 -43.99
CA ASN A 642 -31.23 -13.83 -45.15
C ASN A 642 -30.42 -13.78 -46.46
N ARG A 643 -29.66 -14.84 -46.73
CA ARG A 643 -28.86 -15.00 -47.96
C ARG A 643 -29.70 -15.22 -49.24
N ASN A 644 -30.99 -15.52 -49.14
CA ASN A 644 -31.84 -15.79 -50.32
C ASN A 644 -32.10 -14.54 -51.16
N VAL A 645 -32.25 -13.38 -50.52
CA VAL A 645 -32.42 -12.08 -51.22
C VAL A 645 -31.19 -11.77 -52.10
N LEU A 646 -29.99 -11.99 -51.57
CA LEU A 646 -28.74 -11.75 -52.30
C LEU A 646 -28.62 -12.71 -53.50
N ARG A 647 -28.90 -14.01 -53.30
CA ARG A 647 -28.88 -15.02 -54.39
C ARG A 647 -29.86 -14.69 -55.52
N GLN A 648 -31.07 -14.24 -55.19
CA GLN A 648 -32.07 -13.86 -56.20
C GLN A 648 -31.58 -12.66 -57.05
N LEU A 649 -30.95 -11.67 -56.40
CA LEU A 649 -30.36 -10.52 -57.10
C LEU A 649 -29.14 -10.92 -57.96
N GLU A 650 -28.27 -11.82 -57.46
CA GLU A 650 -27.16 -12.36 -58.25
C GLU A 650 -27.66 -13.10 -59.49
N GLN A 651 -28.66 -13.98 -59.36
CA GLN A 651 -29.25 -14.70 -60.48
C GLN A 651 -29.89 -13.77 -61.51
N ALA A 652 -30.63 -12.74 -61.06
CA ALA A 652 -31.23 -11.75 -61.96
C ALA A 652 -30.16 -10.95 -62.73
N VAL A 653 -29.08 -10.54 -62.07
CA VAL A 653 -27.99 -9.78 -62.72
C VAL A 653 -27.20 -10.65 -63.70
N VAL A 654 -26.97 -11.93 -63.40
CA VAL A 654 -26.37 -12.90 -64.34
C VAL A 654 -27.26 -13.13 -65.56
N ALA A 655 -28.58 -13.25 -65.38
CA ALA A 655 -29.53 -13.39 -66.49
C ALA A 655 -29.53 -12.18 -67.42
N SER A 656 -29.48 -10.95 -66.87
CA SER A 656 -29.37 -9.73 -67.67
C SER A 656 -28.02 -9.59 -68.40
N ASP A 657 -26.90 -10.05 -67.82
CA ASP A 657 -25.58 -10.05 -68.48
C ASP A 657 -25.59 -10.98 -69.71
N ALA A 658 -26.17 -12.18 -69.56
CA ALA A 658 -26.34 -13.15 -70.64
C ALA A 658 -27.35 -12.71 -71.72
N GLU A 659 -28.27 -11.78 -71.41
CA GLU A 659 -29.14 -11.15 -72.41
C GLU A 659 -28.42 -10.04 -73.18
N ILE A 660 -27.63 -9.22 -72.48
CA ILE A 660 -26.73 -8.23 -73.10
C ILE A 660 -25.76 -8.90 -74.06
N GLU A 661 -25.12 -10.00 -73.65
CA GLU A 661 -24.14 -10.71 -74.47
C GLU A 661 -24.73 -11.23 -75.79
N ARG A 662 -25.96 -11.77 -75.74
CA ARG A 662 -26.72 -12.16 -76.95
C ARG A 662 -27.08 -10.97 -77.84
N ARG A 663 -27.39 -9.80 -77.26
CA ARG A 663 -27.63 -8.56 -78.02
C ARG A 663 -26.36 -8.07 -78.72
N VAL A 664 -25.20 -8.11 -78.06
CA VAL A 664 -23.89 -7.80 -78.67
C VAL A 664 -23.59 -8.74 -79.83
N GLU A 665 -23.74 -10.05 -79.63
CA GLU A 665 -23.43 -11.04 -80.67
C GLU A 665 -24.32 -10.89 -81.91
N SER A 666 -25.60 -10.56 -81.72
CA SER A 666 -26.55 -10.27 -82.81
C SER A 666 -26.21 -8.97 -83.56
N ALA A 667 -25.87 -7.91 -82.82
CA ALA A 667 -25.48 -6.62 -83.40
C ALA A 667 -24.21 -6.74 -84.26
N ASN A 668 -23.17 -7.40 -83.74
CA ASN A 668 -21.91 -7.62 -84.45
C ASN A 668 -22.09 -8.43 -85.75
N LYS A 669 -22.99 -9.44 -85.76
CA LYS A 669 -23.32 -10.20 -86.97
C LYS A 669 -24.01 -9.33 -88.02
N THR A 670 -24.90 -8.44 -87.58
CA THR A 670 -25.61 -7.51 -88.47
C THR A 670 -24.66 -6.44 -89.04
N GLU A 671 -23.78 -5.89 -88.20
CA GLU A 671 -22.76 -4.92 -88.60
C GLU A 671 -21.80 -5.51 -89.65
N ALA A 672 -21.27 -6.71 -89.42
CA ALA A 672 -20.37 -7.39 -90.36
C ALA A 672 -21.02 -7.67 -91.73
N ALA A 673 -22.31 -8.05 -91.74
CA ALA A 673 -23.07 -8.23 -92.97
C ALA A 673 -23.26 -6.90 -93.73
N LEU A 674 -23.70 -5.85 -93.03
CA LEU A 674 -23.91 -4.51 -93.61
C LEU A 674 -22.61 -3.87 -94.12
N MET A 675 -21.49 -4.03 -93.42
CA MET A 675 -20.18 -3.56 -93.92
C MET A 675 -19.72 -4.32 -95.18
N THR A 676 -20.03 -5.61 -95.29
CA THR A 676 -19.72 -6.41 -96.48
C THR A 676 -20.57 -5.97 -97.67
N GLU A 677 -21.87 -5.73 -97.45
CA GLU A 677 -22.80 -5.19 -98.47
C GLU A 677 -22.39 -3.77 -98.91
N GLN A 678 -22.05 -2.90 -97.94
CA GLN A 678 -21.57 -1.53 -98.21
C GLN A 678 -20.34 -1.52 -99.11
N LYS A 679 -19.36 -2.39 -98.84
CA LYS A 679 -18.13 -2.48 -99.64
C LYS A 679 -18.43 -2.88 -101.09
N GLN A 680 -19.23 -3.92 -101.30
CA GLN A 680 -19.60 -4.40 -102.64
C GLN A 680 -20.40 -3.38 -103.46
N LEU A 681 -21.22 -2.55 -102.82
CA LEU A 681 -21.97 -1.49 -103.48
C LEU A 681 -21.10 -0.25 -103.78
N SER A 682 -20.11 0.06 -102.94
CA SER A 682 -19.20 1.20 -103.16
C SER A 682 -18.31 1.06 -104.41
N GLU A 683 -17.97 -0.18 -104.79
CA GLU A 683 -17.15 -0.50 -105.97
C GLU A 683 -17.86 -0.23 -107.32
N LYS A 684 -19.18 0.07 -107.31
CA LYS A 684 -20.00 0.34 -108.51
C LYS A 684 -20.20 1.82 -108.85
N LEU A 685 -19.58 2.73 -108.11
CA LEU A 685 -19.79 4.18 -108.20
C LEU A 685 -18.76 4.88 -109.10
N ASN A 686 -19.19 5.99 -109.73
CA ASN A 686 -18.37 6.77 -110.66
C ASN A 686 -17.35 7.67 -109.90
N GLU A 687 -16.31 8.16 -110.59
CA GLU A 687 -15.20 8.92 -109.98
C GLU A 687 -15.61 10.11 -109.06
N PRO A 688 -16.66 10.92 -109.37
CA PRO A 688 -17.11 11.99 -108.46
C PRO A 688 -17.74 11.46 -107.17
N GLN A 689 -18.45 10.33 -107.23
CA GLN A 689 -19.14 9.72 -106.09
C GLN A 689 -18.13 9.04 -105.15
N GLN A 690 -17.09 8.41 -105.69
CA GLN A 690 -15.98 7.88 -104.90
C GLN A 690 -15.28 8.99 -104.09
N LYS A 691 -15.12 10.19 -104.65
CA LYS A 691 -14.56 11.36 -103.94
C LYS A 691 -15.46 11.86 -102.80
N TYR A 692 -16.77 11.93 -103.00
CA TYR A 692 -17.72 12.30 -101.94
C TYR A 692 -17.82 11.23 -100.83
N GLN A 693 -17.79 9.94 -101.20
CA GLN A 693 -17.80 8.83 -100.24
C GLN A 693 -16.51 8.75 -99.42
N ALA A 694 -15.35 9.00 -100.05
CA ALA A 694 -14.06 9.14 -99.36
C ALA A 694 -14.05 10.35 -98.40
N TYR A 695 -14.69 11.46 -98.77
CA TYR A 695 -14.88 12.61 -97.88
C TYR A 695 -15.74 12.26 -96.67
N THR A 696 -16.90 11.61 -96.85
CA THR A 696 -17.77 11.22 -95.72
C THR A 696 -17.08 10.20 -94.80
N GLN A 697 -16.33 9.25 -95.35
CA GLN A 697 -15.53 8.30 -94.56
C GLN A 697 -14.39 8.99 -93.80
N SER A 698 -13.71 9.96 -94.41
CA SER A 698 -12.67 10.78 -93.76
C SER A 698 -13.24 11.68 -92.65
N LEU A 699 -14.42 12.26 -92.88
CA LEU A 699 -15.09 13.09 -91.87
C LEU A 699 -15.55 12.23 -90.68
N LYS A 700 -16.02 11.00 -90.94
CA LYS A 700 -16.41 10.04 -89.89
C LYS A 700 -15.21 9.55 -89.08
N SER A 701 -14.07 9.26 -89.70
CA SER A 701 -12.83 8.90 -88.98
C SER A 701 -12.28 10.08 -88.16
N TRP A 702 -12.38 11.30 -88.71
CA TRP A 702 -12.04 12.54 -87.99
C TRP A 702 -12.94 12.74 -86.76
N GLN A 703 -14.25 12.54 -86.86
CA GLN A 703 -15.17 12.63 -85.70
C GLN A 703 -14.84 11.58 -84.64
N VAL A 704 -14.61 10.31 -85.01
CA VAL A 704 -14.28 9.25 -84.05
C VAL A 704 -12.97 9.53 -83.30
N ALA A 705 -11.96 10.07 -83.99
CA ALA A 705 -10.71 10.49 -83.35
C ALA A 705 -10.92 11.67 -82.38
N LEU A 706 -11.79 12.63 -82.71
CA LEU A 706 -12.16 13.72 -81.80
C LEU A 706 -12.91 13.20 -80.56
N GLU A 707 -13.90 12.32 -80.76
CA GLU A 707 -14.65 11.67 -79.67
C GLU A 707 -13.70 10.92 -78.71
N ALA A 708 -12.63 10.30 -79.22
CA ALA A 708 -11.63 9.60 -78.42
C ALA A 708 -10.70 10.53 -77.62
N ILE A 709 -10.39 11.73 -78.11
CA ILE A 709 -9.55 12.72 -77.39
C ILE A 709 -10.38 13.41 -76.30
N GLU A 710 -11.63 13.77 -76.60
CA GLU A 710 -12.55 14.31 -75.59
C GLU A 710 -12.91 13.28 -74.51
N GLY A 711 -13.24 12.06 -74.95
CA GLY A 711 -13.70 10.93 -74.14
C GLY A 711 -14.87 11.24 -73.21
N SER A 712 -14.87 10.57 -72.07
CA SER A 712 -15.85 10.64 -70.99
C SER A 712 -15.20 10.87 -69.62
N GLU A 713 -15.99 11.31 -68.63
CA GLU A 713 -15.50 11.48 -67.24
C GLU A 713 -14.95 10.17 -66.61
N THR A 714 -15.25 9.02 -67.20
CA THR A 714 -14.78 7.70 -66.74
C THR A 714 -13.46 7.24 -67.37
N GLU A 715 -12.94 7.95 -68.36
CA GLU A 715 -11.71 7.59 -69.09
C GLU A 715 -10.54 8.48 -68.61
N PRO A 716 -9.59 7.95 -67.80
CA PRO A 716 -8.68 8.78 -66.99
C PRO A 716 -7.76 9.73 -67.79
N GLU A 717 -7.46 9.39 -69.04
CA GLU A 717 -6.55 10.13 -69.93
C GLU A 717 -7.28 11.01 -70.96
N SER A 718 -8.61 10.98 -70.96
CA SER A 718 -9.44 11.84 -71.82
C SER A 718 -9.53 13.27 -71.26
N LEU A 719 -9.86 14.25 -72.10
CA LEU A 719 -10.03 15.62 -71.63
C LEU A 719 -11.10 15.74 -70.52
N LYS A 720 -12.21 14.99 -70.63
CA LYS A 720 -13.29 15.02 -69.62
C LYS A 720 -12.90 14.27 -68.34
N GLY A 721 -12.21 13.13 -68.44
CA GLY A 721 -11.70 12.39 -67.28
C GLY A 721 -10.63 13.15 -66.50
N LEU A 722 -9.67 13.79 -67.20
CA LEU A 722 -8.65 14.62 -66.55
C LEU A 722 -9.27 15.84 -65.83
N LYS A 723 -10.25 16.50 -66.45
CA LYS A 723 -11.02 17.59 -65.80
C LYS A 723 -11.78 17.09 -64.56
N ARG A 724 -12.39 15.90 -64.61
CA ARG A 724 -13.06 15.32 -63.44
C ARG A 724 -12.07 14.98 -62.32
N ARG A 725 -10.88 14.47 -62.65
CA ARG A 725 -9.81 14.19 -61.69
C ARG A 725 -9.26 15.47 -61.05
N LEU A 726 -9.12 16.56 -61.81
CA LEU A 726 -8.75 17.87 -61.27
C LEU A 726 -9.81 18.40 -60.29
N ALA A 727 -11.10 18.25 -60.62
CA ALA A 727 -12.19 18.61 -59.71
C ALA A 727 -12.15 17.79 -58.41
N GLN A 728 -11.89 16.48 -58.49
CA GLN A 728 -11.74 15.62 -57.30
C GLN A 728 -10.57 16.07 -56.41
N ILE A 729 -9.43 16.46 -56.99
CA ILE A 729 -8.28 17.00 -56.20
C ILE A 729 -8.67 18.27 -55.45
N ASN A 730 -9.50 19.13 -56.03
CA ASN A 730 -9.99 20.34 -55.36
C ASN A 730 -10.95 20.05 -54.20
N GLU A 731 -11.59 18.88 -54.16
CA GLU A 731 -12.44 18.41 -53.05
C GLU A 731 -11.61 17.80 -51.89
N LEU A 732 -10.39 17.32 -52.17
CA LEU A 732 -9.54 16.63 -51.19
C LEU A 732 -9.14 17.43 -49.93
N PRO A 733 -8.91 18.75 -49.93
CA PRO A 733 -8.53 19.48 -48.72
C PRO A 733 -9.62 19.45 -47.63
N ALA A 734 -10.90 19.51 -48.03
CA ALA A 734 -12.02 19.40 -47.11
C ALA A 734 -12.12 17.98 -46.53
N LEU A 735 -11.96 16.96 -47.37
CA LEU A 735 -11.92 15.56 -46.94
C LEU A 735 -10.73 15.28 -46.01
N LEU A 736 -9.55 15.87 -46.26
CA LEU A 736 -8.39 15.75 -45.38
C LEU A 736 -8.66 16.36 -43.99
N ALA A 737 -9.33 17.51 -43.94
CA ALA A 737 -9.75 18.13 -42.67
C ALA A 737 -10.74 17.25 -41.90
N GLU A 738 -11.74 16.67 -42.58
CA GLU A 738 -12.68 15.69 -42.00
C GLU A 738 -11.94 14.48 -41.43
N LYS A 739 -11.06 13.86 -42.22
CA LYS A 739 -10.29 12.67 -41.79
C LYS A 739 -9.35 12.97 -40.64
N ARG A 740 -8.72 14.16 -40.60
CA ARG A 740 -7.91 14.63 -39.45
C ARG A 740 -8.78 14.85 -38.21
N ALA A 741 -10.01 15.33 -38.34
CA ALA A 741 -10.95 15.43 -37.23
C ALA A 741 -11.36 14.05 -36.69
N SER A 742 -11.69 13.08 -37.56
CA SER A 742 -11.93 11.69 -37.14
C SER A 742 -10.70 11.05 -36.47
N ARG A 743 -9.48 11.40 -36.91
CA ARG A 743 -8.23 10.93 -36.29
C ARG A 743 -8.09 11.46 -34.87
N ARG A 744 -8.39 12.75 -34.67
CA ARG A 744 -8.45 13.38 -33.34
C ARG A 744 -9.44 12.67 -32.43
N GLU A 745 -10.62 12.33 -32.95
CA GLU A 745 -11.66 11.62 -32.19
C GLU A 745 -11.21 10.21 -31.77
N ILE A 746 -10.65 9.40 -32.68
CA ILE A 746 -10.13 8.06 -32.33
C ILE A 746 -8.96 8.17 -31.34
N THR A 747 -8.08 9.18 -31.48
CA THR A 747 -6.99 9.44 -30.52
C THR A 747 -7.56 9.74 -29.12
N ALA A 748 -8.61 10.55 -29.05
CA ALA A 748 -9.30 10.86 -27.80
C ALA A 748 -9.95 9.62 -27.16
N GLN A 749 -10.54 8.73 -27.97
CA GLN A 749 -11.09 7.45 -27.50
C GLN A 749 -9.98 6.50 -26.98
N ILE A 750 -8.82 6.45 -27.64
CA ILE A 750 -7.66 5.67 -27.16
C ILE A 750 -7.18 6.21 -25.80
N PHE A 751 -7.07 7.54 -25.64
CA PHE A 751 -6.71 8.13 -24.35
C PHE A 751 -7.75 7.81 -23.26
N ALA A 752 -9.05 7.83 -23.60
CA ALA A 752 -10.10 7.46 -22.65
C ALA A 752 -9.95 6.00 -22.17
N VAL A 753 -9.66 5.05 -23.06
CA VAL A 753 -9.39 3.64 -22.68
C VAL A 753 -8.14 3.51 -21.81
N LEU A 754 -7.07 4.26 -22.09
CA LEU A 754 -5.89 4.31 -21.22
C LEU A 754 -6.20 4.94 -19.85
N GLY A 755 -7.10 5.91 -19.79
CA GLY A 755 -7.62 6.52 -18.56
C GLY A 755 -8.49 5.55 -17.73
N GLU A 756 -9.33 4.75 -18.39
CA GLU A 756 -10.09 3.66 -17.77
C GLU A 756 -9.14 2.59 -17.21
N GLN A 757 -8.14 2.16 -17.98
CA GLN A 757 -7.10 1.20 -17.54
C GLN A 757 -6.34 1.72 -16.31
N ARG A 758 -5.97 3.01 -16.31
CA ARG A 758 -5.36 3.69 -15.15
C ARG A 758 -6.27 3.63 -13.91
N GLY A 759 -7.54 3.97 -14.05
CA GLY A 759 -8.51 3.96 -12.93
C GLY A 759 -8.82 2.56 -12.41
N ALA A 760 -8.91 1.56 -13.30
CA ALA A 760 -9.06 0.16 -12.91
C ALA A 760 -7.86 -0.35 -12.10
N ARG A 761 -6.65 0.05 -12.48
CA ARG A 761 -5.41 -0.25 -11.76
C ARG A 761 -5.33 0.49 -10.42
N GLU A 762 -5.80 1.74 -10.34
CA GLU A 762 -5.91 2.51 -9.09
C GLU A 762 -6.83 1.84 -8.05
N ALA A 763 -7.96 1.29 -8.51
CA ALA A 763 -8.88 0.56 -7.64
C ALA A 763 -8.25 -0.67 -6.94
N LEU A 764 -7.22 -1.30 -7.53
CA LEU A 764 -6.51 -2.43 -6.91
C LEU A 764 -5.76 -2.03 -5.62
N PHE A 765 -5.30 -0.78 -5.53
CA PHE A 765 -4.54 -0.29 -4.37
C PHE A 765 -5.42 0.45 -3.34
N ALA A 766 -6.68 0.75 -3.68
CA ALA A 766 -7.62 1.42 -2.76
C ALA A 766 -7.74 0.73 -1.37
N PRO A 767 -7.77 -0.61 -1.23
CA PRO A 767 -7.80 -1.27 0.07
C PRO A 767 -6.57 -0.96 0.95
N LEU A 768 -5.41 -0.74 0.33
CA LEU A 768 -4.20 -0.35 1.04
C LEU A 768 -4.14 1.16 1.31
N GLN A 769 -4.63 1.99 0.38
CA GLN A 769 -4.76 3.43 0.60
C GLN A 769 -5.70 3.73 1.78
N GLU A 770 -6.78 2.95 1.95
CA GLU A 770 -7.63 3.00 3.15
C GLU A 770 -6.89 2.60 4.43
N LEU A 771 -6.08 1.53 4.40
CA LEU A 771 -5.31 1.07 5.56
C LEU A 771 -4.31 2.14 6.01
N ILE A 772 -3.62 2.75 5.04
CA ILE A 772 -2.73 3.90 5.25
C ILE A 772 -3.49 5.09 5.87
N GLN A 773 -4.70 5.41 5.38
CA GLN A 773 -5.50 6.53 5.92
C GLN A 773 -6.11 6.25 7.30
N LYS A 774 -6.42 4.99 7.63
CA LYS A 774 -6.97 4.57 8.92
C LYS A 774 -5.92 4.56 10.03
N ASN A 775 -4.65 4.29 9.71
CA ASN A 775 -3.56 4.37 10.68
C ASN A 775 -3.02 5.81 10.75
N SER A 776 -3.28 6.51 11.87
CA SER A 776 -2.90 7.91 12.06
C SER A 776 -1.40 8.17 11.92
N LEU A 777 -0.55 7.23 12.34
CA LEU A 777 0.90 7.32 12.17
C LEU A 777 1.25 7.36 10.66
N ILE A 778 0.83 6.34 9.92
CA ILE A 778 1.14 6.20 8.48
C ILE A 778 0.60 7.38 7.67
N ARG A 779 -0.58 7.89 8.03
CA ARG A 779 -1.19 9.05 7.38
C ARG A 779 -0.43 10.36 7.64
N ASN A 780 -0.13 10.67 8.89
CA ASN A 780 0.36 12.00 9.28
C ASN A 780 1.87 12.13 9.14
N ASP A 781 2.62 11.11 9.57
CA ASP A 781 4.08 11.21 9.73
C ASP A 781 4.85 10.71 8.49
N TYR A 782 4.24 9.81 7.71
CA TYR A 782 4.87 9.18 6.52
C TYR A 782 4.34 9.67 5.17
N LYS A 783 3.13 10.25 5.16
CA LYS A 783 2.45 10.73 3.94
C LYS A 783 2.49 9.73 2.77
N LEU A 784 2.20 8.45 3.04
CA LEU A 784 2.17 7.44 1.99
C LEU A 784 0.97 7.66 1.05
N GLN A 785 1.25 7.88 -0.23
CA GLN A 785 0.23 8.15 -1.25
C GLN A 785 0.52 7.36 -2.52
N PHE A 786 -0.47 6.63 -3.01
CA PHE A 786 -0.41 6.03 -4.33
C PHE A 786 -0.79 7.05 -5.42
N GLN A 787 -0.07 7.06 -6.55
CA GLN A 787 -0.42 7.86 -7.72
C GLN A 787 -0.44 7.01 -8.99
N ALA A 788 -1.59 7.03 -9.66
CA ALA A 788 -1.79 6.47 -10.99
C ALA A 788 -1.54 7.55 -12.05
N LYS A 789 -0.56 7.36 -12.94
CA LYS A 789 -0.24 8.32 -14.00
C LYS A 789 -0.02 7.64 -15.34
N LEU A 790 -0.45 8.29 -16.42
CA LEU A 790 0.01 7.94 -17.77
C LEU A 790 1.37 8.59 -17.94
N LEU A 791 2.42 7.77 -18.02
CA LEU A 791 3.79 8.25 -18.18
C LEU A 791 4.32 7.90 -19.57
N GLY A 792 5.10 8.82 -20.12
CA GLY A 792 5.92 8.63 -21.31
C GLY A 792 7.33 9.16 -21.07
N SER A 793 8.27 8.76 -21.92
CA SER A 793 9.65 9.26 -21.90
C SER A 793 9.88 10.11 -23.16
N PRO A 794 10.29 11.39 -23.05
CA PRO A 794 10.63 12.19 -24.23
C PRO A 794 11.78 11.55 -25.01
N ASP A 795 12.72 10.91 -24.31
CA ASP A 795 13.85 10.18 -24.86
C ASP A 795 13.38 9.01 -25.73
N ALA A 796 12.50 8.16 -25.20
CA ALA A 796 11.95 7.03 -25.94
C ALA A 796 11.07 7.49 -27.13
N ILE A 797 10.36 8.61 -26.99
CA ILE A 797 9.59 9.23 -28.09
C ILE A 797 10.54 9.68 -29.20
N ALA A 798 11.62 10.39 -28.86
CA ALA A 798 12.64 10.81 -29.81
C ALA A 798 13.28 9.59 -30.51
N THR A 799 13.74 8.57 -29.77
CA THR A 799 14.36 7.37 -30.36
C THR A 799 13.41 6.65 -31.33
N ASN A 800 12.15 6.43 -30.97
CA ASN A 800 11.18 5.75 -31.83
C ASN A 800 10.83 6.59 -33.08
N LEU A 801 10.62 7.90 -32.90
CA LEU A 801 10.30 8.82 -33.99
C LEU A 801 11.46 8.92 -35.00
N PHE A 802 12.68 9.14 -34.51
CA PHE A 802 13.89 9.25 -35.33
C PHE A 802 14.38 7.89 -35.86
N GLY A 803 13.88 6.77 -35.36
CA GLY A 803 13.97 5.47 -36.02
C GLY A 803 13.23 5.41 -37.36
N ALA A 804 12.17 6.22 -37.54
CA ALA A 804 11.38 6.29 -38.76
C ALA A 804 11.73 7.49 -39.68
N ILE A 805 12.18 8.62 -39.11
CA ILE A 805 12.46 9.87 -39.87
C ILE A 805 13.95 10.27 -39.84
N LYS A 806 14.36 11.11 -40.79
CA LYS A 806 15.71 11.66 -40.92
C LYS A 806 15.90 12.90 -40.04
N GLN A 807 17.07 13.04 -39.43
CA GLN A 807 17.44 14.14 -38.52
C GLN A 807 18.34 15.19 -39.21
N ASN A 808 17.97 15.66 -40.41
CA ASN A 808 18.83 16.53 -41.22
C ASN A 808 18.15 17.80 -41.77
N ILE A 809 16.91 18.10 -41.36
CA ILE A 809 16.09 19.18 -41.93
C ILE A 809 15.38 19.95 -40.80
N GLY A 810 15.33 21.28 -40.89
CA GLY A 810 14.57 22.14 -39.98
C GLY A 810 15.08 22.12 -38.53
N GLU A 811 14.15 22.20 -37.57
CA GLU A 811 14.41 22.03 -36.12
C GLU A 811 14.86 20.60 -35.77
N LEU A 812 14.69 19.64 -36.69
CA LEU A 812 15.07 18.24 -36.51
C LEU A 812 16.48 17.95 -37.00
N ARG A 813 17.33 18.97 -37.21
CA ARG A 813 18.70 18.82 -37.72
C ARG A 813 19.70 18.67 -36.58
N GLY A 814 20.30 17.50 -36.47
CA GLY A 814 21.26 17.16 -35.41
C GLY A 814 20.63 16.31 -34.31
N GLU A 815 21.44 15.51 -33.61
CA GLU A 815 20.94 14.53 -32.63
C GLU A 815 20.40 15.24 -31.39
N ASP A 816 21.20 16.12 -30.79
CA ASP A 816 20.84 16.91 -29.61
C ASP A 816 19.67 17.88 -29.88
N GLU A 817 19.71 18.60 -31.02
CA GLU A 817 18.68 19.58 -31.37
C GLU A 817 17.33 18.91 -31.64
N SER A 818 17.32 17.80 -32.39
CA SER A 818 16.09 17.05 -32.68
C SER A 818 15.46 16.44 -31.42
N PHE A 819 16.29 16.01 -30.47
CA PHE A 819 15.86 15.52 -29.16
C PHE A 819 15.29 16.65 -28.29
N ALA A 820 15.97 17.80 -28.23
CA ALA A 820 15.49 18.99 -27.52
C ALA A 820 14.16 19.51 -28.09
N ALA A 821 13.96 19.43 -29.41
CA ALA A 821 12.70 19.82 -30.08
C ALA A 821 11.51 18.93 -29.71
N VAL A 822 11.73 17.64 -29.44
CA VAL A 822 10.71 16.71 -28.91
C VAL A 822 10.47 16.96 -27.42
N ARG A 823 11.56 17.04 -26.63
CA ARG A 823 11.49 17.21 -25.17
C ARG A 823 10.79 18.51 -24.75
N SER A 824 11.14 19.63 -25.37
CA SER A 824 10.52 20.95 -25.10
C SER A 824 9.04 21.03 -25.46
N ARG A 825 8.55 20.15 -26.36
CA ARG A 825 7.13 19.99 -26.65
C ARG A 825 6.45 19.04 -25.66
N PHE A 826 7.12 17.94 -25.29
CA PHE A 826 6.62 17.00 -24.27
C PHE A 826 6.42 17.69 -22.91
N GLU A 827 7.37 18.53 -22.49
CA GLU A 827 7.33 19.26 -21.21
C GLU A 827 6.19 20.32 -21.13
N LYS A 828 5.47 20.61 -22.22
CA LYS A 828 4.28 21.50 -22.21
C LYS A 828 2.99 20.81 -21.75
N PHE A 829 2.94 19.48 -21.77
CA PHE A 829 1.72 18.71 -21.55
C PHE A 829 1.84 17.85 -20.29
N SER A 830 0.77 17.82 -19.48
CA SER A 830 0.70 17.04 -18.24
C SER A 830 0.25 15.59 -18.47
N PHE A 831 -0.44 15.33 -19.59
CA PHE A 831 -1.12 14.07 -19.92
C PHE A 831 -2.17 13.64 -18.88
N GLU A 832 -2.71 14.57 -18.10
CA GLU A 832 -3.80 14.30 -17.14
C GLU A 832 -5.18 14.28 -17.79
N ASN A 833 -5.32 14.85 -18.99
CA ASN A 833 -6.58 14.98 -19.71
C ASN A 833 -6.41 14.72 -21.23
N THR A 834 -7.54 14.51 -21.92
CA THR A 834 -7.57 14.15 -23.35
C THR A 834 -7.04 15.24 -24.27
N ALA A 835 -7.22 16.52 -23.93
CA ALA A 835 -6.73 17.63 -24.74
C ALA A 835 -5.19 17.69 -24.75
N ASP A 836 -4.54 17.36 -23.63
CA ASP A 836 -3.07 17.29 -23.55
C ASP A 836 -2.49 16.21 -24.49
N ALA A 837 -3.03 14.99 -24.43
CA ALA A 837 -2.51 13.88 -25.23
C ALA A 837 -2.73 14.08 -26.75
N VAL A 838 -3.90 14.62 -27.12
CA VAL A 838 -4.21 15.04 -28.50
C VAL A 838 -3.31 16.20 -28.92
N GLY A 839 -3.17 17.22 -28.08
CA GLY A 839 -2.39 18.43 -28.36
C GLY A 839 -0.92 18.12 -28.60
N PHE A 840 -0.31 17.24 -27.80
CA PHE A 840 1.06 16.79 -28.02
C PHE A 840 1.24 16.06 -29.36
N ALA A 841 0.33 15.12 -29.69
CA ALA A 841 0.39 14.39 -30.96
C ALA A 841 0.25 15.32 -32.17
N GLU A 842 -0.58 16.36 -32.06
CA GLU A 842 -0.75 17.39 -33.09
C GLU A 842 0.43 18.37 -33.18
N GLU A 843 1.03 18.78 -32.06
CA GLU A 843 2.19 19.68 -32.07
C GLU A 843 3.44 18.99 -32.66
N ILE A 844 3.64 17.71 -32.36
CA ILE A 844 4.68 16.91 -33.04
C ILE A 844 4.34 16.73 -34.53
N ALA A 845 3.07 16.50 -34.89
CA ALA A 845 2.68 16.43 -36.30
C ALA A 845 2.89 17.77 -37.06
N SER A 846 2.70 18.92 -36.40
CA SER A 846 3.00 20.25 -36.97
C SER A 846 4.50 20.44 -37.19
N LEU A 847 5.32 20.13 -36.17
CA LEU A 847 6.79 20.14 -36.28
C LEU A 847 7.30 19.29 -37.46
N LEU A 848 6.69 18.12 -37.69
CA LEU A 848 6.99 17.27 -38.84
C LEU A 848 6.55 17.88 -40.18
N ALA A 849 5.37 18.50 -40.24
CA ALA A 849 4.90 19.18 -41.45
C ALA A 849 5.78 20.39 -41.82
N GLU A 850 6.04 21.28 -40.85
CA GLU A 850 6.88 22.47 -41.01
C GLU A 850 8.34 22.13 -41.34
N SER A 851 8.85 21.00 -40.84
CA SER A 851 10.17 20.50 -41.20
C SER A 851 10.17 19.88 -42.61
N ALA A 852 9.09 19.22 -43.02
CA ALA A 852 8.96 18.67 -44.37
C ALA A 852 8.88 19.76 -45.45
N GLU A 853 8.23 20.89 -45.20
CA GLU A 853 8.18 22.03 -46.14
C GLU A 853 9.57 22.64 -46.41
N LYS A 854 10.50 22.50 -45.47
CA LYS A 854 11.91 22.96 -45.60
C LYS A 854 12.80 21.95 -46.36
N ALA A 855 12.25 20.81 -46.84
CA ALA A 855 13.00 19.80 -47.56
C ALA A 855 13.17 20.17 -49.06
N VAL A 856 14.42 20.29 -49.50
CA VAL A 856 14.77 20.86 -50.83
C VAL A 856 14.53 19.89 -52.02
N ASN A 857 14.20 18.62 -51.77
CA ASN A 857 14.34 17.53 -52.76
C ASN A 857 13.10 17.25 -53.64
N GLY A 858 12.18 18.21 -53.80
CA GLY A 858 11.02 18.07 -54.71
C GLY A 858 9.97 17.03 -54.29
N VAL A 859 10.11 16.45 -53.10
CA VAL A 859 9.11 15.63 -52.40
C VAL A 859 8.52 16.52 -51.30
N SER A 860 7.20 16.72 -51.32
CA SER A 860 6.46 17.47 -50.31
C SER A 860 5.81 16.54 -49.26
N GLY A 861 5.41 17.12 -48.13
CA GLY A 861 4.80 16.40 -47.01
C GLY A 861 5.77 15.50 -46.25
N ILE A 862 5.27 14.86 -45.18
CA ILE A 862 6.04 14.01 -44.25
C ILE A 862 6.90 12.94 -44.95
N ARG A 863 6.50 12.49 -46.15
CA ARG A 863 7.26 11.57 -47.02
C ARG A 863 8.70 12.07 -47.32
N ALA A 864 8.94 13.38 -47.33
CA ALA A 864 10.28 13.96 -47.48
C ALA A 864 11.23 13.60 -46.32
N LEU A 865 10.69 13.52 -45.09
CA LEU A 865 11.43 13.24 -43.86
C LEU A 865 11.67 11.74 -43.63
N MET A 866 10.91 10.85 -44.25
CA MET A 866 11.00 9.40 -43.97
C MET A 866 12.38 8.81 -44.28
N ARG A 867 12.85 7.88 -43.43
CA ARG A 867 13.99 7.01 -43.75
C ARG A 867 13.62 6.03 -44.87
N LYS A 868 14.63 5.37 -45.45
CA LYS A 868 14.40 4.33 -46.45
C LYS A 868 13.56 3.20 -45.84
N ASP A 869 12.64 2.65 -46.64
CA ASP A 869 11.79 1.51 -46.27
C ASP A 869 10.82 1.76 -45.10
N LYS A 870 10.47 3.04 -44.84
CA LYS A 870 9.51 3.49 -43.82
C LYS A 870 8.34 4.30 -44.40
N ALA A 871 7.13 4.01 -43.95
CA ALA A 871 5.90 4.68 -44.40
C ALA A 871 5.46 5.80 -43.44
N PRO A 872 4.95 6.94 -43.94
CA PRO A 872 4.40 8.01 -43.10
C PRO A 872 3.30 7.55 -42.11
N SER A 873 2.51 6.55 -42.51
CA SER A 873 1.48 5.97 -41.65
C SER A 873 2.06 5.35 -40.38
N GLU A 874 3.28 4.79 -40.38
CA GLU A 874 3.95 4.28 -39.17
C GLU A 874 4.12 5.40 -38.11
N VAL A 875 4.53 6.60 -38.55
CA VAL A 875 4.73 7.76 -37.66
C VAL A 875 3.39 8.23 -37.09
N TYR A 876 2.36 8.38 -37.93
CA TYR A 876 1.03 8.75 -37.45
C TYR A 876 0.40 7.68 -36.54
N ASN A 877 0.67 6.40 -36.80
CA ASN A 877 0.22 5.29 -35.96
C ASN A 877 0.88 5.28 -34.57
N TYR A 878 2.15 5.68 -34.49
CA TYR A 878 2.87 5.84 -33.22
C TYR A 878 2.33 7.03 -32.42
N LEU A 879 2.25 8.20 -33.07
CA LEU A 879 1.84 9.47 -32.44
C LEU A 879 0.36 9.44 -32.02
N PHE A 880 -0.56 9.29 -32.97
CA PHE A 880 -2.01 9.32 -32.69
C PHE A 880 -2.52 8.01 -32.05
N GLY A 881 -1.72 6.94 -32.08
CA GLY A 881 -2.00 5.70 -31.35
C GLY A 881 -1.59 5.74 -29.88
N LEU A 882 -0.99 6.86 -29.42
CA LEU A 882 -0.51 7.08 -28.06
C LEU A 882 0.37 5.92 -27.56
N GLN A 883 1.24 5.39 -28.43
CA GLN A 883 2.06 4.21 -28.12
C GLN A 883 3.22 4.50 -27.16
N TYR A 884 3.41 5.77 -26.78
CA TYR A 884 4.40 6.26 -25.84
C TYR A 884 3.82 6.56 -24.45
N LEU A 885 2.51 6.37 -24.23
CA LEU A 885 1.87 6.51 -22.93
C LEU A 885 1.53 5.14 -22.36
N GLU A 886 2.03 4.87 -21.16
CA GLU A 886 1.72 3.66 -20.40
C GLU A 886 1.15 4.03 -19.02
N PRO A 887 0.13 3.31 -18.52
CA PRO A 887 -0.34 3.47 -17.15
C PRO A 887 0.73 2.92 -16.19
N LYS A 888 1.44 3.84 -15.55
CA LYS A 888 2.39 3.54 -14.47
C LYS A 888 1.77 3.90 -13.12
N TYR A 889 2.18 3.11 -12.14
CA TYR A 889 1.79 3.28 -10.76
C TYR A 889 3.06 3.56 -9.96
N THR A 890 3.08 4.66 -9.21
CA THR A 890 4.21 4.96 -8.32
C THR A 890 3.66 5.22 -6.91
N LEU A 891 4.38 4.71 -5.91
CA LEU A 891 4.11 5.05 -4.53
C LEU A 891 4.98 6.27 -4.18
N LEU A 892 4.33 7.32 -3.68
CA LEU A 892 5.01 8.43 -3.04
C LEU A 892 5.17 8.13 -1.55
N PHE A 893 6.40 8.25 -1.08
CA PHE A 893 6.78 8.28 0.32
C PHE A 893 7.34 9.67 0.62
N GLN A 894 6.74 10.41 1.56
CA GLN A 894 7.11 11.81 1.82
C GLN A 894 7.27 12.63 0.53
N ASP A 895 6.22 12.61 -0.30
CA ASP A 895 6.13 13.32 -1.59
C ASP A 895 7.20 12.88 -2.65
N THR A 896 7.95 11.80 -2.40
CA THR A 896 9.05 11.28 -3.25
C THR A 896 8.72 9.90 -3.85
N GLN A 897 8.95 9.72 -5.15
CA GLN A 897 8.74 8.45 -5.89
C GLN A 897 9.73 7.35 -5.46
N ILE A 898 9.30 6.08 -5.43
CA ILE A 898 10.13 4.90 -5.06
C ILE A 898 11.52 4.95 -5.70
N GLU A 899 11.54 5.19 -7.00
CA GLU A 899 12.74 5.19 -7.85
C GLU A 899 13.78 6.21 -7.34
N ARG A 900 13.33 7.31 -6.72
CA ARG A 900 14.15 8.41 -6.19
C ARG A 900 14.42 8.32 -4.69
N LEU A 901 13.86 7.34 -3.97
CA LEU A 901 14.08 7.16 -2.54
C LEU A 901 15.52 6.74 -2.24
N SER A 902 16.11 7.35 -1.21
CA SER A 902 17.40 6.92 -0.66
C SER A 902 17.32 5.51 -0.06
N PRO A 903 18.45 4.79 0.10
CA PRO A 903 18.46 3.48 0.76
C PRO A 903 17.80 3.48 2.15
N GLY A 904 18.00 4.55 2.93
CA GLY A 904 17.33 4.73 4.23
C GLY A 904 15.81 4.89 4.11
N GLN A 905 15.33 5.73 3.18
CA GLN A 905 13.89 5.88 2.94
C GLN A 905 13.25 4.57 2.46
N ARG A 906 13.93 3.80 1.61
CA ARG A 906 13.50 2.46 1.17
C ARG A 906 13.43 1.49 2.34
N GLY A 907 14.43 1.48 3.22
CA GLY A 907 14.44 0.66 4.43
C GLY A 907 13.29 0.98 5.37
N ALA A 908 13.08 2.27 5.67
CA ALA A 908 11.95 2.72 6.49
C ALA A 908 10.59 2.31 5.90
N LEU A 909 10.42 2.51 4.58
CA LEU A 909 9.22 2.10 3.85
C LEU A 909 8.97 0.58 3.95
N LEU A 910 10.00 -0.23 3.71
CA LEU A 910 9.90 -1.69 3.75
C LEU A 910 9.54 -2.20 5.17
N LEU A 911 10.12 -1.59 6.21
CA LEU A 911 9.79 -1.91 7.61
C LEU A 911 8.34 -1.55 7.95
N VAL A 912 7.82 -0.39 7.51
CA VAL A 912 6.40 -0.03 7.65
C VAL A 912 5.51 -1.10 7.01
N PHE A 913 5.86 -1.56 5.81
CA PHE A 913 5.09 -2.60 5.11
C PHE A 913 5.15 -3.95 5.84
N TYR A 914 6.30 -4.39 6.34
CA TYR A 914 6.40 -5.65 7.10
C TYR A 914 5.77 -5.59 8.49
N LEU A 915 5.72 -4.43 9.15
CA LEU A 915 5.31 -4.32 10.55
C LEU A 915 3.84 -3.88 10.72
N LEU A 916 3.32 -3.02 9.84
CA LEU A 916 1.95 -2.47 9.95
C LEU A 916 1.02 -2.87 8.82
N VAL A 917 1.54 -3.16 7.63
CA VAL A 917 0.72 -3.56 6.48
C VAL A 917 0.53 -5.08 6.47
N ASP A 918 1.62 -5.86 6.53
CA ASP A 918 1.60 -7.33 6.50
C ASP A 918 0.58 -7.94 7.50
N LYS A 919 -0.41 -8.67 6.97
CA LYS A 919 -1.42 -9.39 7.77
C LYS A 919 -0.86 -10.63 8.47
N GLY A 920 0.38 -11.01 8.18
CA GLY A 920 1.10 -12.12 8.79
C GLY A 920 1.12 -12.03 10.32
N ARG A 921 0.49 -13.00 10.98
CA ARG A 921 0.48 -13.10 12.46
C ARG A 921 1.76 -13.71 13.03
N ASN A 922 2.52 -14.41 12.18
CA ASN A 922 3.78 -15.05 12.51
C ASN A 922 4.75 -14.09 13.22
N PRO A 923 5.59 -14.57 14.15
CA PRO A 923 6.69 -13.79 14.69
C PRO A 923 7.57 -13.25 13.56
N ILE A 924 8.05 -12.03 13.75
CA ILE A 924 9.00 -11.39 12.85
C ILE A 924 10.36 -11.28 13.54
N VAL A 925 11.41 -11.69 12.84
CA VAL A 925 12.80 -11.55 13.29
C VAL A 925 13.46 -10.50 12.40
N LEU A 926 13.97 -9.42 12.99
CA LEU A 926 14.67 -8.33 12.31
C LEU A 926 16.15 -8.37 12.73
N ASP A 927 17.09 -8.47 11.79
CA ASP A 927 18.53 -8.33 12.10
C ASP A 927 19.07 -6.99 11.61
N GLN A 928 19.36 -6.10 12.57
CA GLN A 928 19.92 -4.75 12.37
C GLN A 928 19.18 -3.92 11.30
N PRO A 929 17.84 -3.74 11.46
CA PRO A 929 17.04 -2.90 10.55
C PRO A 929 17.50 -1.43 10.52
N GLU A 930 18.30 -0.98 11.49
CA GLU A 930 18.79 0.39 11.61
C GLU A 930 20.01 0.74 10.74
N GLU A 931 20.75 -0.20 10.15
CA GLU A 931 22.10 0.08 9.61
C GLU A 931 22.11 1.18 8.51
N ASN A 932 21.01 1.32 7.75
CA ASN A 932 20.82 2.34 6.71
C ASN A 932 20.02 3.58 7.19
N LEU A 933 19.73 3.70 8.49
CA LEU A 933 18.92 4.77 9.09
C LEU A 933 19.73 5.58 10.10
N ASP A 934 19.62 6.90 10.04
CA ASP A 934 20.15 7.76 11.10
C ASP A 934 19.26 7.71 12.36
N ASN A 935 19.79 8.19 13.50
CA ASN A 935 19.09 8.13 14.78
C ASN A 935 17.80 8.97 14.84
N GLU A 936 17.72 10.08 14.10
CA GLU A 936 16.50 10.91 14.05
C GLU A 936 15.40 10.16 13.30
N THR A 937 15.73 9.55 12.16
CA THR A 937 14.82 8.67 11.39
C THR A 937 14.40 7.44 12.20
N VAL A 938 15.30 6.82 12.96
CA VAL A 938 14.95 5.68 13.84
C VAL A 938 13.92 6.10 14.91
N VAL A 939 14.11 7.24 15.58
CA VAL A 939 13.21 7.71 16.64
C VAL A 939 11.88 8.23 16.09
N SER A 940 11.91 9.05 15.04
CA SER A 940 10.71 9.66 14.45
C SER A 940 9.85 8.64 13.70
N LEU A 941 10.46 7.64 13.05
CA LEU A 941 9.74 6.64 12.26
C LEU A 941 9.70 5.26 12.94
N LEU A 942 10.85 4.60 13.10
CA LEU A 942 10.85 3.16 13.41
C LEU A 942 10.31 2.84 14.82
N VAL A 943 10.55 3.72 15.80
CA VAL A 943 10.04 3.56 17.18
C VAL A 943 8.50 3.55 17.25
N PRO A 944 7.75 4.52 16.68
CA PRO A 944 6.28 4.43 16.59
C PRO A 944 5.77 3.16 15.91
N VAL A 945 6.38 2.75 14.79
CA VAL A 945 6.00 1.55 14.02
C VAL A 945 6.15 0.28 14.85
N LEU A 946 7.27 0.10 15.54
CA LEU A 946 7.50 -1.06 16.41
C LEU A 946 6.53 -1.08 17.60
N ASN A 947 6.26 0.08 18.20
CA ASN A 947 5.30 0.21 19.31
C ASN A 947 3.86 -0.14 18.91
N GLU A 948 3.45 0.14 17.68
CA GLU A 948 2.14 -0.28 17.17
C GLU A 948 2.14 -1.76 16.77
N ALA A 949 3.17 -2.22 16.05
CA ALA A 949 3.28 -3.59 15.59
C ALA A 949 3.37 -4.62 16.74
N LYS A 950 4.06 -4.31 17.85
CA LYS A 950 4.16 -5.22 19.00
C LYS A 950 2.81 -5.50 19.68
N LYS A 951 1.81 -4.61 19.53
CA LYS A 951 0.42 -4.86 19.98
C LYS A 951 -0.23 -6.02 19.22
N SER A 952 0.19 -6.29 17.98
CA SER A 952 -0.47 -7.23 17.06
C SER A 952 0.29 -8.54 16.81
N ARG A 953 1.62 -8.55 16.93
CA ARG A 953 2.49 -9.75 16.72
C ARG A 953 3.60 -9.85 17.76
N GLN A 954 4.40 -10.92 17.71
CA GLN A 954 5.67 -11.03 18.43
C GLN A 954 6.80 -10.47 17.53
N ILE A 955 7.70 -9.69 18.11
CA ILE A 955 8.83 -9.07 17.39
C ILE A 955 10.13 -9.43 18.11
N ILE A 956 11.09 -9.97 17.36
CA ILE A 956 12.43 -10.28 17.84
C ILE A 956 13.41 -9.45 16.99
N MET A 957 14.22 -8.61 17.61
CA MET A 957 15.06 -7.67 16.91
C MET A 957 16.49 -7.74 17.43
N VAL A 958 17.44 -8.05 16.55
CA VAL A 958 18.86 -7.81 16.82
C VAL A 958 19.14 -6.35 16.54
N THR A 959 19.68 -5.64 17.53
CA THR A 959 20.00 -4.21 17.40
C THR A 959 21.27 -3.86 18.15
N HIS A 960 21.92 -2.78 17.70
CA HIS A 960 22.98 -2.09 18.43
C HIS A 960 22.59 -0.64 18.78
N ASN A 961 21.34 -0.23 18.48
CA ASN A 961 20.84 1.12 18.69
C ASN A 961 20.03 1.22 20.00
N PRO A 962 20.39 2.13 20.94
CA PRO A 962 19.65 2.30 22.19
C PRO A 962 18.19 2.74 21.98
N ASN A 963 17.86 3.44 20.89
CA ASN A 963 16.48 3.83 20.60
C ASN A 963 15.57 2.62 20.34
N LEU A 964 16.13 1.56 19.77
CA LEU A 964 15.40 0.34 19.41
C LEU A 964 15.26 -0.65 20.59
N ALA A 965 16.19 -0.64 21.54
CA ALA A 965 16.09 -1.46 22.75
C ALA A 965 15.39 -0.73 23.92
N VAL A 966 15.67 0.56 24.11
CA VAL A 966 15.25 1.33 25.30
C VAL A 966 14.05 2.22 25.01
N VAL A 967 14.08 3.04 23.94
CA VAL A 967 12.98 4.00 23.66
C VAL A 967 11.73 3.28 23.10
N CYS A 968 11.91 2.14 22.42
CA CYS A 968 10.82 1.20 22.10
C CYS A 968 10.24 0.47 23.33
N ASP A 969 10.82 0.64 24.53
CA ASP A 969 10.43 -0.06 25.77
C ASP A 969 10.31 -1.58 25.52
N ALA A 970 11.41 -2.22 25.11
CA ALA A 970 11.42 -3.65 24.81
C ALA A 970 11.13 -4.48 26.07
N GLU A 971 10.06 -5.26 26.06
CA GLU A 971 9.61 -6.05 27.20
C GLU A 971 10.66 -7.08 27.65
N GLN A 972 11.50 -7.55 26.73
CA GLN A 972 12.62 -8.43 27.03
C GLN A 972 13.89 -7.97 26.31
N ILE A 973 15.00 -7.94 27.05
CA ILE A 973 16.33 -7.71 26.50
C ILE A 973 17.16 -8.98 26.69
N ILE A 974 17.76 -9.49 25.61
CA ILE A 974 18.66 -10.65 25.59
C ILE A 974 20.07 -10.15 25.31
N HIS A 975 20.92 -10.16 26.33
CA HIS A 975 22.34 -9.84 26.18
C HIS A 975 23.13 -11.10 25.76
N ALA A 976 23.69 -11.07 24.54
CA ALA A 976 24.55 -12.10 23.99
C ALA A 976 26.03 -11.79 24.25
N SER A 977 26.74 -12.72 24.89
CA SER A 977 28.19 -12.65 25.15
C SER A 977 28.92 -13.87 24.58
N PHE A 978 30.21 -13.70 24.26
CA PHE A 978 31.05 -14.75 23.67
C PHE A 978 32.42 -14.82 24.36
N ASP A 979 32.67 -15.91 25.08
CA ASP A 979 33.96 -16.22 25.68
C ASP A 979 34.77 -17.12 24.74
N ARG A 980 35.75 -16.50 24.06
CA ARG A 980 36.67 -17.20 23.14
C ARG A 980 37.71 -18.05 23.86
N LYS A 981 38.01 -17.79 25.13
CA LYS A 981 39.11 -18.45 25.87
C LYS A 981 38.63 -19.72 26.56
N ASN A 982 37.41 -19.71 27.10
CA ASN A 982 36.85 -20.86 27.82
C ASN A 982 35.91 -21.68 26.93
N GLY A 983 36.48 -22.54 26.08
CA GLY A 983 35.72 -23.50 25.27
C GLY A 983 34.76 -22.88 24.26
N ALA A 984 35.11 -21.71 23.70
CA ALA A 984 34.36 -20.96 22.70
C ALA A 984 32.86 -20.79 23.05
N ARG A 985 32.53 -20.47 24.30
CA ARG A 985 31.15 -20.43 24.80
C ARG A 985 30.43 -19.15 24.39
N ILE A 986 29.33 -19.29 23.64
CA ILE A 986 28.33 -18.23 23.47
C ILE A 986 27.31 -18.37 24.61
N SER A 987 26.89 -17.27 25.21
CA SER A 987 25.93 -17.26 26.32
C SER A 987 24.94 -16.13 26.18
N TYR A 988 23.69 -16.41 26.54
CA TYR A 988 22.60 -15.45 26.50
C TYR A 988 22.06 -15.24 27.91
N ARG A 989 21.87 -13.99 28.30
CA ARG A 989 21.21 -13.60 29.55
C ARG A 989 20.02 -12.72 29.22
N SER A 990 18.83 -13.11 29.66
CA SER A 990 17.59 -12.38 29.37
C SER A 990 16.92 -11.83 30.62
N GLY A 991 16.19 -10.73 30.46
CA GLY A 991 15.37 -10.11 31.50
C GLY A 991 14.77 -8.78 31.04
N SER A 992 14.20 -8.05 31.99
CA SER A 992 13.59 -6.72 31.82
C SER A 992 14.64 -5.60 31.85
N ILE A 993 14.29 -4.38 31.45
CA ILE A 993 15.19 -3.21 31.53
C ILE A 993 15.47 -2.77 32.97
N GLU A 994 14.58 -3.09 33.92
CA GLU A 994 14.75 -2.85 35.35
C GLU A 994 15.60 -3.89 36.10
N ASP A 995 15.87 -5.08 35.51
CA ASP A 995 16.83 -6.04 36.08
C ASP A 995 18.22 -5.38 36.14
N GLY A 996 18.84 -5.37 37.32
CA GLY A 996 20.07 -4.61 37.55
C GLY A 996 21.28 -5.08 36.73
N ILE A 997 21.26 -6.30 36.19
CA ILE A 997 22.36 -6.87 35.41
C ILE A 997 22.11 -6.70 33.92
N ILE A 998 20.85 -6.84 33.46
CA ILE A 998 20.45 -6.46 32.09
C ILE A 998 20.62 -4.95 31.89
N ASN A 999 20.18 -4.12 32.85
CA ASN A 999 20.33 -2.66 32.80
C ASN A 999 21.79 -2.23 32.64
N ARG A 1000 22.71 -2.84 33.40
CA ARG A 1000 24.16 -2.62 33.24
C ARG A 1000 24.65 -3.06 31.85
N ALA A 1001 24.23 -4.23 31.38
CA ALA A 1001 24.62 -4.70 30.04
C ALA A 1001 24.13 -3.77 28.92
N VAL A 1002 22.91 -3.22 29.02
CA VAL A 1002 22.37 -2.21 28.09
C VAL A 1002 23.26 -0.97 28.07
N VAL A 1003 23.59 -0.41 29.24
CA VAL A 1003 24.42 0.79 29.36
C VAL A 1003 25.86 0.56 28.89
N ASP A 1004 26.45 -0.59 29.21
CA ASP A 1004 27.83 -0.91 28.85
C ASP A 1004 27.98 -1.23 27.34
N VAL A 1005 26.96 -1.83 26.71
CA VAL A 1005 27.00 -2.24 25.29
C VAL A 1005 26.47 -1.17 24.33
N LEU A 1006 25.34 -0.53 24.63
CA LEU A 1006 24.69 0.42 23.72
C LEU A 1006 25.14 1.87 23.93
N GLU A 1007 25.49 2.25 25.17
CA GLU A 1007 25.84 3.63 25.53
C GLU A 1007 27.33 3.88 25.81
N GLY A 1008 28.16 2.84 25.67
CA GLY A 1008 29.61 2.93 25.88
C GLY A 1008 30.01 3.13 27.34
N THR A 1009 29.24 2.56 28.28
CA THR A 1009 29.31 2.71 29.76
C THR A 1009 28.69 3.99 30.31
N LYS A 1010 28.26 3.90 31.57
CA LYS A 1010 27.59 4.99 32.29
C LYS A 1010 28.42 6.29 32.34
N ILE A 1011 29.73 6.19 32.53
CA ILE A 1011 30.64 7.34 32.60
C ILE A 1011 30.68 8.09 31.26
N ALA A 1012 30.70 7.37 30.13
CA ALA A 1012 30.70 7.98 28.80
C ALA A 1012 29.35 8.63 28.47
N PHE A 1013 28.24 8.01 28.88
CA PHE A 1013 26.90 8.58 28.75
C PHE A 1013 26.75 9.88 29.55
N GLU A 1014 27.12 9.88 30.83
CA GLU A 1014 27.04 11.07 31.70
C GLU A 1014 27.96 12.20 31.22
N ASN A 1015 29.17 11.87 30.73
CA ASN A 1015 30.11 12.84 30.13
C ASN A 1015 29.56 13.49 28.86
N ARG A 1016 28.86 12.72 27.99
CA ARG A 1016 28.14 13.28 26.83
C ARG A 1016 27.01 14.20 27.29
N GLY A 1017 26.17 13.74 28.22
CA GLY A 1017 25.05 14.52 28.77
C GLY A 1017 25.47 15.86 29.38
N GLN A 1018 26.60 15.91 30.09
CA GLN A 1018 27.16 17.15 30.68
C GLN A 1018 27.76 18.13 29.66
N LYS A 1019 27.96 17.71 28.40
CA LYS A 1019 28.49 18.56 27.31
C LYS A 1019 27.41 19.11 26.38
N TYR A 1020 26.22 18.52 26.40
CA TYR A 1020 25.05 19.11 25.76
C TYR A 1020 24.50 20.23 26.67
N HIS A 1021 23.97 21.28 26.05
CA HIS A 1021 23.58 22.53 26.73
C HIS A 1021 22.08 22.60 27.00
#